data_AF-A0A1X3J4Y7-F1
#
_entry.id   AF-A0A1X3J4Y7-F1
#
_cell.length_a   1.000
_cell.length_b   1.000
_cell.length_c   1.000
_cell.angle_alpha   90.00
_cell.angle_beta   90.00
_cell.angle_gamma   90.00
#
_symmetry.space_group_name_H-M   'P 1'
#
loop_
_entity.id
_entity.type
_entity.pdbx_description
1 polymer ?
#
loop_
_entity_poly.entity_id
_entity_poly.type
_entity_poly.pdbx_seq_one_letter_code
_entity_poly.pdbx_strand_id
1 'polypeptide(L)'
;MTFKHYDVVRAASPADLAERMTQKLKEGWQPLGAPVVITPYTLMQAIGAEGDVVVSNVAEPDWYYVVVLAGQSNAMSYGEGLPLPDSFDRPEPRIKQLARRSTVTPGGAACKYNDIIPADHCLHDVQDMSGFSHPRANLSKGQYGCVGQGLHIAKRLLPYIPADAGILLVPCCRGGAGFTVGNNGSFSEQSGATENSTKWGSGTALYQDLISRTKAALAKDPKNVLLAVCWMQGESDMKTTQNAGQHKAMFTEMVKKFRADLTDVASQCNQGDPESVPWICGDTTYYWKKTYAAQYETVYGGYKQSSEQNVFFVPFMTDGTGANVPTNDPAEDPDIAAAGYYGAASRTQANWTSSTRNSHFSSWARRGIIADRLATALLERAGRSLPFISGVMPETTAPPPSGGDSSGTGGADTGNPGQTGDAGTPPAQESVTETVLSYRAVDGWPADLGWTRKNGKAEVTDDATAESGKALRMSKAAGAGNSWSLKKAMTSPVDLLTRGGVVSCRFKLEGALVANRYAFGLYLRIPAASVPGGVTLAESGANGSNACLLAFFIQTDATNISLMFHQKGGVSVGTYGAFDNDWHTLELRFAGNNDINVIPVLDGTAGTPFTLKKTAATAEDNVFTVTDISSAATHTTLIEYVTVEVNAATA
;
A
#
# COMPACT_ATOMS: atom_id res chain seq x y z
N MET A 1 7.44 18.16 -6.91
CA MET A 1 8.70 17.84 -7.61
C MET A 1 8.44 16.65 -8.50
N THR A 2 8.91 16.67 -9.75
CA THR A 2 8.60 15.61 -10.73
C THR A 2 9.93 15.15 -11.33
N PHE A 3 10.36 13.95 -10.99
CA PHE A 3 11.66 13.40 -11.36
C PHE A 3 11.64 12.86 -12.81
N LYS A 4 12.76 12.94 -13.53
CA LYS A 4 12.92 12.46 -14.91
C LYS A 4 13.55 11.06 -14.98
N HIS A 5 14.41 10.73 -14.03
CA HIS A 5 15.05 9.42 -13.88
C HIS A 5 14.65 8.82 -12.53
N TYR A 6 14.57 7.49 -12.47
CA TYR A 6 14.27 6.71 -11.27
C TYR A 6 15.30 5.57 -11.16
N ASP A 7 15.83 5.34 -9.97
CA ASP A 7 16.81 4.28 -9.69
C ASP A 7 16.72 3.90 -8.21
N VAL A 8 17.53 2.93 -7.78
CA VAL A 8 17.59 2.45 -6.41
C VAL A 8 19.00 2.19 -5.96
N VAL A 9 19.27 2.63 -4.74
CA VAL A 9 20.49 2.27 -4.03
C VAL A 9 20.21 1.08 -3.14
N ARG A 10 20.81 -0.07 -3.47
CA ARG A 10 20.88 -1.25 -2.59
C ARG A 10 22.18 -1.22 -1.80
N ALA A 11 22.09 -1.52 -0.52
CA ALA A 11 23.24 -1.56 0.36
C ALA A 11 23.07 -2.61 1.46
N ALA A 12 24.17 -3.21 1.89
CA ALA A 12 24.15 -4.29 2.87
C ALA A 12 24.01 -3.81 4.33
N SER A 13 24.13 -2.50 4.56
CA SER A 13 24.07 -1.86 5.88
C SER A 13 23.72 -0.37 5.75
N PRO A 14 23.32 0.31 6.84
CA PRO A 14 23.10 1.76 6.84
C PRO A 14 24.33 2.56 6.38
N ALA A 15 25.53 2.11 6.73
CA ALA A 15 26.78 2.77 6.33
C ALA A 15 27.04 2.63 4.82
N ASP A 16 26.87 1.43 4.27
CA ASP A 16 26.98 1.16 2.83
C ASP A 16 25.89 1.93 2.05
N LEU A 17 24.69 2.09 2.64
CA LEU A 17 23.63 2.89 2.04
C LEU A 17 24.03 4.36 1.98
N ALA A 18 24.52 4.90 3.09
CA ALA A 18 24.96 6.29 3.17
C ALA A 18 26.10 6.57 2.18
N GLU A 19 27.05 5.65 2.01
CA GLU A 19 28.16 5.79 1.06
C GLU A 19 27.67 5.81 -0.39
N ARG A 20 26.87 4.82 -0.79
CA ARG A 20 26.31 4.75 -2.15
C ARG A 20 25.33 5.88 -2.44
N MET A 21 24.55 6.30 -1.45
CA MET A 21 23.68 7.47 -1.54
C MET A 21 24.48 8.75 -1.73
N THR A 22 25.60 8.91 -1.03
CA THR A 22 26.49 10.06 -1.22
C THR A 22 27.03 10.12 -2.65
N GLN A 23 27.33 8.97 -3.26
CA GLN A 23 27.73 8.90 -4.66
C GLN A 23 26.59 9.29 -5.61
N LYS A 24 25.39 8.74 -5.41
CA LYS A 24 24.21 9.07 -6.22
C LYS A 24 23.77 10.53 -6.08
N LEU A 25 23.86 11.12 -4.88
CA LEU A 25 23.61 12.55 -4.65
C LEU A 25 24.58 13.43 -5.47
N LYS A 26 25.87 13.04 -5.56
CA LYS A 26 26.86 13.74 -6.41
C LYS A 26 26.55 13.62 -7.90
N GLU A 27 25.91 12.53 -8.31
CA GLU A 27 25.43 12.29 -9.67
C GLU A 27 24.09 12.99 -9.98
N GLY A 28 23.53 13.76 -9.05
CA GLY A 28 22.31 14.55 -9.24
C GLY A 28 21.01 13.81 -8.92
N TRP A 29 21.11 12.63 -8.30
CA TRP A 29 19.96 11.91 -7.75
C TRP A 29 19.54 12.50 -6.40
N GLN A 30 18.31 12.25 -6.01
CA GLN A 30 17.71 12.66 -4.75
C GLN A 30 16.79 11.54 -4.23
N PRO A 31 16.76 11.29 -2.91
CA PRO A 31 15.94 10.24 -2.33
C PRO A 31 14.44 10.48 -2.53
N LEU A 32 13.73 9.41 -2.85
CA LEU A 32 12.28 9.33 -2.96
C LEU A 32 11.74 8.61 -1.74
N GLY A 33 11.34 9.38 -0.72
CA GLY A 33 10.91 8.80 0.56
C GLY A 33 12.06 8.24 1.39
N ALA A 34 11.73 7.48 2.43
CA ALA A 34 12.71 6.88 3.34
C ALA A 34 13.28 5.55 2.79
N PRO A 35 14.49 5.13 3.23
CA PRO A 35 15.01 3.81 2.93
C PRO A 35 14.09 2.72 3.48
N VAL A 36 13.94 1.64 2.71
CA VAL A 36 13.19 0.45 3.10
C VAL A 36 14.19 -0.66 3.43
N VAL A 37 13.97 -1.32 4.57
CA VAL A 37 14.70 -2.55 4.94
C VAL A 37 14.06 -3.73 4.20
N ILE A 38 14.88 -4.52 3.51
CA ILE A 38 14.43 -5.61 2.61
C ILE A 38 14.75 -6.96 3.20
N THR A 39 15.92 -7.04 3.81
CA THR A 39 16.38 -8.14 4.66
C THR A 39 17.13 -7.51 5.83
N PRO A 40 17.45 -8.27 6.90
CA PRO A 40 18.28 -7.76 8.00
C PRO A 40 19.63 -7.18 7.56
N TYR A 41 20.08 -7.51 6.34
CA TYR A 41 21.36 -7.10 5.77
C TYR A 41 21.19 -6.45 4.40
N THR A 42 20.04 -5.87 4.08
CA THR A 42 19.84 -5.16 2.80
C THR A 42 18.85 -4.01 2.96
N LEU A 43 19.31 -2.79 2.70
CA LEU A 43 18.52 -1.57 2.62
C LEU A 43 18.36 -1.17 1.14
N MET A 44 17.19 -0.63 0.80
CA MET A 44 16.94 0.05 -0.48
C MET A 44 16.50 1.49 -0.24
N GLN A 45 17.13 2.43 -0.94
CA GLN A 45 16.63 3.81 -1.04
C GLN A 45 16.21 4.05 -2.48
N ALA A 46 14.92 4.31 -2.69
CA ALA A 46 14.44 4.81 -3.98
C ALA A 46 15.03 6.20 -4.21
N ILE A 47 15.48 6.46 -5.44
CA ILE A 47 16.06 7.75 -5.83
C ILE A 47 15.48 8.19 -7.16
N GLY A 48 15.40 9.50 -7.36
CA GLY A 48 15.01 10.12 -8.61
C GLY A 48 15.95 11.25 -8.98
N ALA A 49 16.08 11.60 -10.26
CA ALA A 49 16.88 12.73 -10.70
C ALA A 49 16.12 13.59 -11.72
N GLU A 50 16.35 14.89 -11.71
CA GLU A 50 15.74 15.85 -12.66
C GLU A 50 16.63 16.16 -13.88
N GLY A 51 17.91 15.75 -13.87
CA GLY A 51 18.89 15.96 -14.95
C GLY A 51 19.24 14.68 -15.72
N ASP A 52 20.07 14.79 -16.77
CA ASP A 52 20.52 13.65 -17.57
C ASP A 52 21.52 12.79 -16.77
N VAL A 53 21.12 11.58 -16.39
CA VAL A 53 21.99 10.62 -15.73
C VAL A 53 22.37 9.49 -16.68
N VAL A 54 23.66 9.11 -16.69
CA VAL A 54 24.17 7.96 -17.45
C VAL A 54 23.68 6.67 -16.78
N VAL A 55 22.68 6.01 -17.38
CA VAL A 55 22.22 4.69 -16.94
C VAL A 55 23.03 3.63 -17.69
N SER A 56 23.94 2.95 -16.99
CA SER A 56 24.74 1.87 -17.56
C SER A 56 23.91 0.60 -17.79
N ASN A 57 23.96 0.05 -19.01
CA ASN A 57 23.50 -1.28 -19.46
C ASN A 57 22.62 -2.06 -18.46
N VAL A 58 21.31 -1.79 -18.50
CA VAL A 58 20.32 -2.63 -17.84
C VAL A 58 20.01 -3.78 -18.78
N ALA A 59 20.31 -5.01 -18.37
CA ALA A 59 19.91 -6.21 -19.10
C ALA A 59 18.36 -6.27 -19.18
N GLU A 60 17.82 -6.92 -20.22
CA GLU A 60 16.40 -7.24 -20.27
C GLU A 60 16.03 -8.06 -19.01
N PRO A 61 14.88 -7.78 -18.37
CA PRO A 61 14.46 -8.54 -17.19
C PRO A 61 14.17 -9.99 -17.54
N ASP A 62 14.51 -10.89 -16.61
CA ASP A 62 14.30 -12.33 -16.72
C ASP A 62 12.82 -12.71 -16.53
N TRP A 63 12.07 -11.91 -15.77
CA TRP A 63 10.64 -12.11 -15.49
C TRP A 63 9.96 -10.79 -15.09
N TYR A 64 8.63 -10.80 -14.93
CA TYR A 64 7.85 -9.58 -14.71
C TYR A 64 6.82 -9.67 -13.58
N TYR A 65 6.70 -8.60 -12.81
CA TYR A 65 5.45 -8.29 -12.13
C TYR A 65 4.44 -7.73 -13.12
N VAL A 66 3.28 -8.36 -13.21
CA VAL A 66 2.21 -8.02 -14.14
C VAL A 66 1.23 -7.06 -13.46
N VAL A 67 0.99 -5.90 -14.07
CA VAL A 67 -0.01 -4.92 -13.62
C VAL A 67 -1.03 -4.71 -14.72
N VAL A 68 -2.29 -5.00 -14.42
CA VAL A 68 -3.39 -4.84 -15.36
C VAL A 68 -3.96 -3.43 -15.25
N LEU A 69 -4.19 -2.78 -16.39
CA LEU A 69 -4.82 -1.46 -16.48
C LEU A 69 -6.16 -1.63 -17.20
N ALA A 70 -7.26 -1.36 -16.51
CA ALA A 70 -8.61 -1.55 -17.06
C ALA A 70 -9.59 -0.47 -16.62
N GLY A 71 -10.70 -0.35 -17.36
CA GLY A 71 -11.74 0.64 -17.12
C GLY A 71 -12.05 1.46 -18.37
N GLN A 72 -12.24 2.77 -18.20
CA GLN A 72 -12.57 3.68 -19.31
C GLN A 72 -11.56 4.81 -19.52
N SER A 73 -11.98 5.95 -20.06
CA SER A 73 -11.11 7.03 -20.54
C SER A 73 -10.13 7.53 -19.47
N ASN A 74 -10.55 7.65 -18.21
CA ASN A 74 -9.65 8.09 -17.14
C ASN A 74 -8.62 7.04 -16.72
N ALA A 75 -8.80 5.75 -17.06
CA ALA A 75 -7.80 4.69 -16.86
C ALA A 75 -6.65 4.72 -17.89
N MET A 76 -6.84 5.42 -19.02
CA MET A 76 -5.98 5.33 -20.20
C MET A 76 -5.55 6.69 -20.74
N SER A 77 -4.97 6.69 -21.94
CA SER A 77 -4.35 7.84 -22.59
C SER A 77 -5.35 8.89 -23.08
N TYR A 78 -5.94 9.64 -22.14
CA TYR A 78 -6.83 10.77 -22.40
C TYR A 78 -6.24 12.12 -21.96
N GLY A 79 -5.01 12.15 -21.42
CA GLY A 79 -4.30 13.40 -21.17
C GLY A 79 -3.96 14.10 -22.49
N GLU A 80 -4.39 15.36 -22.63
CA GLU A 80 -4.31 16.08 -23.90
C GLU A 80 -3.04 16.90 -24.09
N GLY A 81 -2.37 17.31 -23.02
CA GLY A 81 -1.11 18.01 -23.11
C GLY A 81 0.01 17.16 -23.74
N LEU A 82 1.01 17.85 -24.29
CA LEU A 82 2.08 17.30 -25.12
C LEU A 82 2.86 16.17 -24.40
N PRO A 83 3.11 15.02 -25.06
CA PRO A 83 4.04 14.01 -24.57
C PRO A 83 5.50 14.48 -24.51
N LEU A 84 6.24 13.98 -23.52
CA LEU A 84 7.63 14.36 -23.21
C LEU A 84 8.57 13.12 -23.18
N PRO A 85 8.73 12.41 -24.32
CA PRO A 85 9.43 11.12 -24.39
C PRO A 85 10.94 11.22 -24.13
N ASP A 86 11.53 12.40 -24.21
CA ASP A 86 12.94 12.61 -23.82
C ASP A 86 13.11 12.73 -22.29
N SER A 87 12.00 12.89 -21.54
CA SER A 87 12.02 13.12 -20.08
C SER A 87 10.96 12.29 -19.33
N PHE A 88 9.87 12.91 -18.88
CA PHE A 88 8.86 12.29 -18.00
C PHE A 88 8.22 11.05 -18.60
N ASP A 89 8.03 11.06 -19.92
CA ASP A 89 7.33 10.03 -20.67
C ASP A 89 8.31 9.03 -21.31
N ARG A 90 9.61 9.16 -21.01
CA ARG A 90 10.65 8.29 -21.57
C ARG A 90 10.39 6.83 -21.25
N PRO A 91 10.39 5.91 -22.23
CA PRO A 91 10.35 4.48 -21.97
C PRO A 91 11.49 4.04 -21.06
N GLU A 92 11.24 2.99 -20.28
CA GLU A 92 12.21 2.41 -19.37
C GLU A 92 12.46 0.95 -19.78
N PRO A 93 13.72 0.51 -20.01
CA PRO A 93 14.04 -0.85 -20.46
C PRO A 93 13.32 -1.98 -19.71
N ARG A 94 13.18 -1.88 -18.38
CA ARG A 94 12.51 -2.89 -17.54
C ARG A 94 10.99 -2.76 -17.45
N ILE A 95 10.39 -1.78 -18.11
CA ILE A 95 8.94 -1.57 -18.15
C ILE A 95 8.43 -1.88 -19.57
N LYS A 96 7.63 -2.94 -19.66
CA LYS A 96 7.06 -3.44 -20.91
C LYS A 96 5.55 -3.38 -20.87
N GLN A 97 4.92 -3.61 -22.02
CA GLN A 97 3.48 -3.80 -22.15
C GLN A 97 3.17 -4.94 -23.12
N LEU A 98 1.98 -5.53 -23.00
CA LEU A 98 1.45 -6.41 -24.04
C LEU A 98 0.90 -5.60 -25.23
N ALA A 99 1.43 -5.86 -26.41
CA ALA A 99 1.01 -5.20 -27.63
C ALA A 99 -0.44 -5.53 -28.04
N ARG A 100 -1.10 -4.55 -28.65
CA ARG A 100 -2.36 -4.70 -29.41
C ARG A 100 -2.28 -4.19 -30.85
N ARG A 101 -1.69 -3.01 -31.06
CA ARG A 101 -1.50 -2.39 -32.38
C ARG A 101 -0.63 -3.26 -33.28
N SER A 102 -0.64 -2.96 -34.59
CA SER A 102 0.22 -3.62 -35.58
C SER A 102 1.68 -3.16 -35.54
N THR A 103 1.97 -2.03 -34.88
CA THR A 103 3.31 -1.50 -34.68
C THR A 103 3.50 -1.01 -33.23
N VAL A 104 4.75 -1.08 -32.74
CA VAL A 104 5.15 -0.67 -31.38
C VAL A 104 4.86 0.80 -31.12
N THR A 105 5.16 1.64 -32.11
CA THR A 105 4.83 3.08 -32.16
C THR A 105 4.22 3.37 -33.54
N PRO A 106 3.53 4.51 -33.75
CA PRO A 106 3.02 4.86 -35.07
C PRO A 106 4.16 4.93 -36.10
N GLY A 107 4.09 4.09 -37.14
CA GLY A 107 5.15 3.98 -38.17
C GLY A 107 6.43 3.28 -37.70
N GLY A 108 6.45 2.71 -36.49
CA GLY A 108 7.58 1.99 -35.91
C GLY A 108 7.64 0.52 -36.31
N ALA A 109 8.44 -0.25 -35.56
CA ALA A 109 8.59 -1.69 -35.75
C ALA A 109 7.24 -2.43 -35.64
N ALA A 110 7.05 -3.47 -36.46
CA ALA A 110 5.86 -4.31 -36.38
C ALA A 110 5.81 -5.09 -35.05
N CYS A 111 4.62 -5.27 -34.51
CA CYS A 111 4.35 -6.16 -33.39
C CYS A 111 3.04 -6.91 -33.59
N LYS A 112 2.90 -8.05 -32.91
CA LYS A 112 1.68 -8.86 -32.90
C LYS A 112 0.94 -8.68 -31.59
N TYR A 113 -0.34 -9.04 -31.59
CA TYR A 113 -1.13 -9.09 -30.36
C TYR A 113 -0.44 -9.95 -29.29
N ASN A 114 -0.30 -9.41 -28.08
CA ASN A 114 0.40 -10.00 -26.93
C ASN A 114 1.92 -10.19 -27.08
N ASP A 115 2.58 -9.53 -28.05
CA ASP A 115 4.04 -9.36 -27.99
C ASP A 115 4.43 -8.48 -26.79
N ILE A 116 5.55 -8.80 -26.14
CA ILE A 116 6.15 -7.95 -25.12
C ILE A 116 6.91 -6.83 -25.84
N ILE A 117 6.48 -5.59 -25.64
CA ILE A 117 7.06 -4.41 -26.27
C ILE A 117 7.39 -3.34 -25.23
N PRO A 118 8.24 -2.34 -25.52
CA PRO A 118 8.44 -1.20 -24.62
C PRO A 118 7.12 -0.51 -24.25
N ALA A 119 6.98 -0.15 -22.98
CA ALA A 119 5.90 0.72 -22.53
C ALA A 119 6.29 2.20 -22.72
N ASP A 120 5.35 2.99 -23.23
CA ASP A 120 5.49 4.45 -23.32
C ASP A 120 4.23 5.16 -22.78
N HIS A 121 4.13 6.48 -22.99
CA HIS A 121 3.00 7.28 -22.50
C HIS A 121 1.64 6.94 -23.13
N CYS A 122 1.60 6.24 -24.27
CA CYS A 122 0.38 5.93 -25.00
C CYS A 122 0.23 4.42 -25.23
N LEU A 123 -0.17 3.71 -24.16
CA LEU A 123 -0.25 2.25 -24.10
C LEU A 123 -1.28 1.64 -25.08
N HIS A 124 -1.12 0.34 -25.36
CA HIS A 124 -1.90 -0.45 -26.32
C HIS A 124 -3.26 -0.92 -25.75
N ASP A 125 -4.05 0.02 -25.23
CA ASP A 125 -5.43 -0.20 -24.77
C ASP A 125 -6.37 -0.63 -25.92
N VAL A 126 -7.61 -1.03 -25.60
CA VAL A 126 -8.60 -1.46 -26.63
C VAL A 126 -8.91 -0.34 -27.62
N GLN A 127 -8.87 0.90 -27.16
CA GLN A 127 -8.97 2.08 -28.02
C GLN A 127 -7.58 2.67 -28.27
N ASP A 128 -7.24 2.84 -29.55
CA ASP A 128 -5.95 3.40 -29.95
C ASP A 128 -5.97 4.93 -29.90
N MET A 129 -5.26 5.49 -28.91
CA MET A 129 -5.15 6.94 -28.72
C MET A 129 -3.90 7.55 -29.38
N SER A 130 -3.10 6.74 -30.10
CA SER A 130 -1.83 7.19 -30.69
C SER A 130 -2.00 8.12 -31.89
N GLY A 131 -3.16 8.09 -32.55
CA GLY A 131 -3.53 9.02 -33.61
C GLY A 131 -3.91 10.42 -33.12
N PHE A 132 -4.21 10.60 -31.82
CA PHE A 132 -4.68 11.86 -31.25
C PHE A 132 -3.52 12.76 -30.80
N SER A 133 -2.62 13.09 -31.73
CA SER A 133 -1.40 13.84 -31.42
C SER A 133 -1.67 15.32 -31.08
N HIS A 134 -0.90 15.86 -30.14
CA HIS A 134 -0.95 17.27 -29.79
C HIS A 134 -0.52 18.17 -30.99
N PRO A 135 -1.12 19.35 -31.22
CA PRO A 135 -0.79 20.18 -32.39
C PRO A 135 0.66 20.70 -32.45
N ARG A 136 1.33 20.75 -31.30
CA ARG A 136 2.76 21.10 -31.18
C ARG A 136 3.70 19.88 -31.13
N ALA A 137 3.19 18.68 -31.40
CA ALA A 137 3.98 17.47 -31.38
C ALA A 137 4.98 17.41 -32.53
N ASN A 138 6.22 17.05 -32.21
CA ASN A 138 7.19 16.57 -33.18
C ASN A 138 7.17 15.03 -33.19
N LEU A 139 6.51 14.45 -34.20
CA LEU A 139 6.36 13.00 -34.32
C LEU A 139 7.70 12.26 -34.51
N SER A 140 8.71 12.91 -35.08
CA SER A 140 10.06 12.32 -35.20
C SER A 140 10.75 12.10 -33.85
N LYS A 141 10.26 12.77 -32.79
CA LYS A 141 10.70 12.59 -31.41
C LYS A 141 9.82 11.63 -30.61
N GLY A 142 8.86 10.95 -31.25
CA GLY A 142 7.93 10.07 -30.54
C GLY A 142 6.84 10.80 -29.76
N GLN A 143 6.57 12.09 -30.02
CA GLN A 143 5.54 12.88 -29.32
C GLN A 143 4.12 12.61 -29.83
N TYR A 144 3.79 11.37 -30.15
CA TYR A 144 2.51 11.00 -30.73
C TYR A 144 1.41 10.82 -29.66
N GLY A 145 0.16 10.97 -30.06
CA GLY A 145 -1.01 10.60 -29.24
C GLY A 145 -1.27 11.45 -28.00
N CYS A 146 -2.01 10.84 -27.07
CA CYS A 146 -2.35 11.35 -25.74
C CYS A 146 -1.50 10.64 -24.66
N VAL A 147 -1.57 11.12 -23.41
CA VAL A 147 -0.79 10.59 -22.28
C VAL A 147 -1.68 9.85 -21.28
N GLY A 148 -1.26 8.65 -20.89
CA GLY A 148 -1.86 7.81 -19.85
C GLY A 148 -0.93 7.63 -18.64
N GLN A 149 -1.49 7.22 -17.50
CA GLN A 149 -0.74 7.06 -16.24
C GLN A 149 0.00 5.73 -16.09
N GLY A 150 -0.26 4.73 -16.93
CA GLY A 150 0.27 3.37 -16.75
C GLY A 150 1.80 3.29 -16.67
N LEU A 151 2.51 3.95 -17.60
CA LEU A 151 3.97 4.06 -17.54
C LEU A 151 4.45 4.70 -16.23
N HIS A 152 3.76 5.75 -15.80
CA HIS A 152 4.12 6.53 -14.62
C HIS A 152 3.87 5.78 -13.31
N ILE A 153 2.84 4.92 -13.26
CA ILE A 153 2.63 3.96 -12.16
C ILE A 153 3.80 2.98 -12.14
N ALA A 154 4.10 2.33 -13.27
CA ALA A 154 5.17 1.33 -13.35
C ALA A 154 6.55 1.90 -12.96
N LYS A 155 6.88 3.13 -13.38
CA LYS A 155 8.12 3.81 -12.98
C LYS A 155 8.26 4.00 -11.47
N ARG A 156 7.15 4.16 -10.75
CA ARG A 156 7.14 4.28 -9.29
C ARG A 156 7.21 2.93 -8.58
N LEU A 157 6.78 1.85 -9.24
CA LEU A 157 6.92 0.49 -8.71
C LEU A 157 8.32 -0.07 -8.93
N LEU A 158 8.96 0.27 -10.06
CA LEU A 158 10.23 -0.29 -10.50
C LEU A 158 11.36 -0.24 -9.45
N PRO A 159 11.47 0.82 -8.61
CA PRO A 159 12.40 0.83 -7.49
C PRO A 159 12.24 -0.34 -6.51
N TYR A 160 11.02 -0.78 -6.27
CA TYR A 160 10.73 -1.70 -5.18
C TYR A 160 10.85 -3.18 -5.58
N ILE A 161 11.26 -3.47 -6.82
CA ILE A 161 11.36 -4.84 -7.35
C ILE A 161 12.82 -5.27 -7.65
N PRO A 162 13.12 -6.58 -7.66
CA PRO A 162 14.44 -7.15 -8.01
C PRO A 162 15.00 -6.65 -9.34
N ALA A 163 16.32 -6.62 -9.47
CA ALA A 163 16.98 -6.01 -10.62
C ALA A 163 16.81 -6.83 -11.91
N ASP A 164 16.67 -8.14 -11.76
CA ASP A 164 16.31 -9.14 -12.78
C ASP A 164 14.81 -9.15 -13.10
N ALA A 165 13.98 -8.46 -12.31
CA ALA A 165 12.54 -8.34 -12.56
C ALA A 165 12.18 -7.04 -13.28
N GLY A 166 11.16 -7.10 -14.13
CA GLY A 166 10.53 -5.94 -14.78
C GLY A 166 9.08 -5.73 -14.35
N ILE A 167 8.45 -4.69 -14.90
CA ILE A 167 7.00 -4.49 -14.83
C ILE A 167 6.40 -4.76 -16.21
N LEU A 168 5.44 -5.67 -16.33
CA LEU A 168 4.68 -5.92 -17.55
C LEU A 168 3.27 -5.35 -17.40
N LEU A 169 2.99 -4.28 -18.13
CA LEU A 169 1.68 -3.65 -18.18
C LEU A 169 0.74 -4.41 -19.12
N VAL A 170 -0.50 -4.63 -18.67
CA VAL A 170 -1.56 -5.25 -19.48
C VAL A 170 -2.67 -4.23 -19.71
N PRO A 171 -2.56 -3.40 -20.78
CA PRO A 171 -3.56 -2.37 -21.09
C PRO A 171 -4.81 -2.99 -21.74
N CYS A 172 -5.96 -2.77 -21.09
CA CYS A 172 -7.28 -3.31 -21.42
C CYS A 172 -8.39 -2.25 -21.31
N CYS A 173 -8.05 -0.96 -21.33
CA CYS A 173 -9.02 0.11 -21.13
C CYS A 173 -9.80 0.44 -22.41
N ARG A 174 -11.00 0.99 -22.24
CA ARG A 174 -11.81 1.49 -23.36
C ARG A 174 -12.59 2.76 -23.00
N GLY A 175 -12.26 3.88 -23.65
CA GLY A 175 -12.99 5.14 -23.46
C GLY A 175 -14.49 5.02 -23.73
N GLY A 176 -15.33 5.63 -22.90
CA GLY A 176 -16.78 5.57 -23.04
C GLY A 176 -17.42 4.20 -22.76
N ALA A 177 -16.66 3.24 -22.23
CA ALA A 177 -17.23 1.97 -21.80
C ALA A 177 -18.03 2.11 -20.50
N GLY A 178 -19.03 1.25 -20.32
CA GLY A 178 -19.82 1.13 -19.09
C GLY A 178 -20.31 -0.29 -18.87
N PHE A 179 -20.87 -0.59 -17.70
CA PHE A 179 -21.51 -1.88 -17.44
C PHE A 179 -22.93 -1.92 -18.03
N THR A 180 -23.65 -0.81 -17.92
CA THR A 180 -25.09 -0.71 -18.25
C THR A 180 -25.36 -0.11 -19.62
N VAL A 181 -24.30 0.36 -20.30
CA VAL A 181 -24.33 1.01 -21.60
C VAL A 181 -23.24 0.46 -22.51
N GLY A 182 -23.28 0.85 -23.78
CA GLY A 182 -22.28 0.45 -24.77
C GLY A 182 -22.61 -0.85 -25.48
N ASN A 183 -21.77 -1.16 -26.46
CA ASN A 183 -21.93 -2.31 -27.35
C ASN A 183 -21.09 -3.48 -26.84
N ASN A 184 -21.60 -4.71 -26.98
CA ASN A 184 -20.84 -5.91 -26.62
C ASN A 184 -19.56 -6.08 -27.45
N GLY A 185 -19.56 -5.59 -28.70
CA GLY A 185 -18.47 -5.80 -29.65
C GLY A 185 -18.19 -7.29 -29.88
N SER A 186 -16.94 -7.61 -30.18
CA SER A 186 -16.49 -9.00 -30.37
C SER A 186 -15.06 -9.18 -29.85
N PHE A 187 -14.72 -10.40 -29.49
CA PHE A 187 -13.38 -10.80 -29.07
C PHE A 187 -12.83 -11.86 -30.03
N SER A 188 -11.53 -11.83 -30.28
CA SER A 188 -10.77 -12.84 -31.02
C SER A 188 -9.45 -13.09 -30.31
N GLU A 189 -9.01 -14.35 -30.25
CA GLU A 189 -7.71 -14.71 -29.68
C GLU A 189 -6.51 -14.11 -30.45
N GLN A 190 -6.73 -13.67 -31.70
CA GLN A 190 -5.66 -13.11 -32.55
C GLN A 190 -5.50 -11.59 -32.41
N SER A 191 -6.53 -10.87 -31.99
CA SER A 191 -6.53 -9.40 -31.95
C SER A 191 -7.18 -8.78 -30.71
N GLY A 192 -7.73 -9.61 -29.83
CA GLY A 192 -8.44 -9.18 -28.64
C GLY A 192 -9.82 -8.60 -28.91
N ALA A 193 -10.31 -7.80 -27.96
CA ALA A 193 -11.55 -7.04 -28.11
C ALA A 193 -11.42 -6.03 -29.26
N THR A 194 -12.47 -5.95 -30.07
CA THR A 194 -12.61 -4.92 -31.10
C THR A 194 -12.85 -3.55 -30.48
N GLU A 195 -12.46 -2.48 -31.19
CA GLU A 195 -12.62 -1.10 -30.72
C GLU A 195 -14.09 -0.71 -30.44
N ASN A 196 -15.06 -1.35 -31.09
CA ASN A 196 -16.49 -1.13 -30.82
C ASN A 196 -17.00 -1.81 -29.53
N SER A 197 -16.19 -2.63 -28.86
CA SER A 197 -16.51 -3.24 -27.57
C SER A 197 -16.50 -2.18 -26.48
N THR A 198 -17.66 -1.65 -26.10
CA THR A 198 -17.79 -0.59 -25.09
C THR A 198 -18.65 -1.02 -23.89
N LYS A 199 -18.81 -2.33 -23.68
CA LYS A 199 -19.57 -2.87 -22.56
C LYS A 199 -18.71 -3.77 -21.68
N TRP A 200 -18.63 -3.44 -20.39
CA TRP A 200 -18.02 -4.26 -19.35
C TRP A 200 -19.04 -5.25 -18.77
N GLY A 201 -18.55 -6.36 -18.24
CA GLY A 201 -19.35 -7.42 -17.61
C GLY A 201 -18.78 -8.81 -17.86
N SER A 202 -19.08 -9.74 -16.97
CA SER A 202 -18.58 -11.13 -16.94
C SER A 202 -18.64 -11.92 -18.26
N GLY A 203 -19.55 -11.57 -19.18
CA GLY A 203 -19.74 -12.23 -20.47
C GLY A 203 -19.41 -11.37 -21.71
N THR A 204 -18.72 -10.23 -21.54
CA THR A 204 -18.50 -9.30 -22.65
C THR A 204 -17.12 -9.46 -23.31
N ALA A 205 -16.95 -8.91 -24.51
CA ALA A 205 -15.66 -8.93 -25.21
C ALA A 205 -14.56 -8.21 -24.43
N LEU A 206 -14.88 -7.12 -23.72
CA LEU A 206 -13.91 -6.42 -22.87
C LEU A 206 -13.45 -7.28 -21.69
N TYR A 207 -14.34 -8.07 -21.09
CA TYR A 207 -13.96 -9.00 -20.04
C TYR A 207 -13.12 -10.16 -20.57
N GLN A 208 -13.49 -10.73 -21.73
CA GLN A 208 -12.70 -11.78 -22.38
C GLN A 208 -11.29 -11.30 -22.71
N ASP A 209 -11.16 -10.06 -23.20
CA ASP A 209 -9.86 -9.42 -23.45
C ASP A 209 -9.06 -9.20 -22.16
N LEU A 210 -9.72 -8.72 -21.10
CA LEU A 210 -9.11 -8.56 -19.77
C LEU A 210 -8.50 -9.87 -19.24
N ILE A 211 -9.27 -10.96 -19.20
CA ILE A 211 -8.79 -12.23 -18.65
C ILE A 211 -7.78 -12.91 -19.58
N SER A 212 -8.03 -12.93 -20.90
CA SER A 212 -7.12 -13.54 -21.89
C SER A 212 -5.76 -12.87 -21.88
N ARG A 213 -5.70 -11.53 -21.87
CA ARG A 213 -4.42 -10.79 -21.85
C ARG A 213 -3.70 -10.92 -20.51
N THR A 214 -4.43 -11.00 -19.40
CA THR A 214 -3.81 -11.25 -18.09
C THR A 214 -3.13 -12.62 -18.09
N LYS A 215 -3.82 -13.68 -18.52
CA LYS A 215 -3.23 -15.01 -18.65
C LYS A 215 -2.10 -15.07 -19.67
N ALA A 216 -2.23 -14.36 -20.79
CA ALA A 216 -1.17 -14.27 -21.78
C ALA A 216 0.11 -13.62 -21.23
N ALA A 217 -0.01 -12.64 -20.31
CA ALA A 217 1.13 -12.05 -19.62
C ALA A 217 1.80 -13.05 -18.66
N LEU A 218 1.00 -13.78 -17.86
CA LEU A 218 1.50 -14.77 -16.91
C LEU A 218 2.14 -15.98 -17.62
N ALA A 219 1.59 -16.39 -18.75
CA ALA A 219 2.13 -17.51 -19.54
C ALA A 219 3.47 -17.20 -20.22
N LYS A 220 3.94 -15.94 -20.24
CA LYS A 220 5.25 -15.59 -20.85
C LYS A 220 6.42 -16.15 -20.06
N ASP A 221 6.30 -16.21 -18.74
CA ASP A 221 7.29 -16.81 -17.87
C ASP A 221 6.59 -17.33 -16.61
N PRO A 222 6.85 -18.58 -16.17
CA PRO A 222 6.22 -19.14 -14.97
C PRO A 222 6.55 -18.34 -13.69
N LYS A 223 7.61 -17.52 -13.67
CA LYS A 223 7.95 -16.59 -12.58
C LYS A 223 7.15 -15.30 -12.61
N ASN A 224 6.41 -15.00 -13.68
CA ASN A 224 5.60 -13.79 -13.72
C ASN A 224 4.54 -13.82 -12.61
N VAL A 225 4.31 -12.66 -11.98
CA VAL A 225 3.35 -12.53 -10.88
C VAL A 225 2.34 -11.44 -11.18
N LEU A 226 1.05 -11.77 -11.20
CA LEU A 226 -0.05 -10.79 -11.24
C LEU A 226 -0.10 -10.02 -9.92
N LEU A 227 0.39 -8.79 -9.98
CA LEU A 227 0.56 -7.94 -8.81
C LEU A 227 -0.73 -7.22 -8.42
N ALA A 228 -1.44 -6.64 -9.39
CA ALA A 228 -2.65 -5.86 -9.15
C ALA A 228 -3.46 -5.60 -10.42
N VAL A 229 -4.71 -5.20 -10.23
CA VAL A 229 -5.56 -4.58 -11.25
C VAL A 229 -5.78 -3.11 -10.89
N CYS A 230 -5.30 -2.18 -11.70
CA CYS A 230 -5.68 -0.78 -11.62
C CYS A 230 -6.96 -0.56 -12.42
N TRP A 231 -8.02 -0.16 -11.74
CA TRP A 231 -9.36 -0.01 -12.30
C TRP A 231 -9.82 1.44 -12.18
N MET A 232 -10.18 2.10 -13.29
CA MET A 232 -10.80 3.43 -13.25
C MET A 232 -12.00 3.47 -14.19
N GLN A 233 -13.20 3.33 -13.63
CA GLN A 233 -14.43 3.27 -14.39
C GLN A 233 -15.63 3.73 -13.57
N GLY A 234 -16.64 4.25 -14.27
CA GLY A 234 -17.96 4.52 -13.71
C GLY A 234 -18.68 5.68 -14.38
N GLU A 235 -17.94 6.53 -15.09
CA GLU A 235 -18.46 7.78 -15.63
C GLU A 235 -19.62 7.57 -16.61
N SER A 236 -19.55 6.55 -17.46
CA SER A 236 -20.63 6.23 -18.40
C SER A 236 -21.90 5.72 -17.70
N ASP A 237 -21.76 5.03 -16.57
CA ASP A 237 -22.89 4.46 -15.82
C ASP A 237 -23.58 5.50 -14.92
N MET A 238 -22.93 6.63 -14.60
CA MET A 238 -23.53 7.67 -13.76
C MET A 238 -24.57 8.55 -14.48
N LYS A 239 -24.72 8.42 -15.80
CA LYS A 239 -25.59 9.30 -16.61
C LYS A 239 -27.08 9.18 -16.27
N THR A 240 -27.50 8.05 -15.69
CA THR A 240 -28.87 7.86 -15.20
C THR A 240 -28.85 7.18 -13.84
N THR A 241 -29.86 7.42 -13.00
CA THR A 241 -29.99 6.76 -11.69
C THR A 241 -30.15 5.25 -11.82
N GLN A 242 -30.84 4.77 -12.86
CA GLN A 242 -31.01 3.35 -13.13
C GLN A 242 -29.66 2.67 -13.41
N ASN A 243 -28.85 3.26 -14.27
CA ASN A 243 -27.54 2.75 -14.65
C ASN A 243 -26.60 2.69 -13.44
N ALA A 244 -26.55 3.80 -12.67
CA ALA A 244 -25.75 3.88 -11.46
C ALA A 244 -26.13 2.80 -10.43
N GLY A 245 -27.43 2.51 -10.26
CA GLY A 245 -27.93 1.51 -9.32
C GLY A 245 -27.53 0.07 -9.64
N GLN A 246 -27.22 -0.24 -10.91
CA GLN A 246 -26.82 -1.59 -11.33
C GLN A 246 -25.29 -1.80 -11.30
N HIS A 247 -24.52 -0.72 -11.38
CA HIS A 247 -23.08 -0.76 -11.53
C HIS A 247 -22.38 -1.62 -10.46
N LYS A 248 -22.68 -1.40 -9.17
CA LYS A 248 -22.01 -2.09 -8.06
C LYS A 248 -22.13 -3.61 -8.20
N ALA A 249 -23.33 -4.12 -8.46
CA ALA A 249 -23.57 -5.55 -8.58
C ALA A 249 -22.82 -6.15 -9.77
N MET A 250 -22.84 -5.49 -10.93
CA MET A 250 -22.15 -5.96 -12.14
C MET A 250 -20.63 -5.92 -12.00
N PHE A 251 -20.09 -4.89 -11.36
CA PHE A 251 -18.66 -4.82 -11.02
C PHE A 251 -18.26 -5.97 -10.10
N THR A 252 -19.00 -6.19 -9.00
CA THR A 252 -18.72 -7.28 -8.06
C THR A 252 -18.78 -8.65 -8.74
N GLU A 253 -19.77 -8.89 -9.60
CA GLU A 253 -19.86 -10.13 -10.38
C GLU A 253 -18.63 -10.32 -11.28
N MET A 254 -18.19 -9.26 -11.96
CA MET A 254 -17.03 -9.30 -12.84
C MET A 254 -15.72 -9.56 -12.08
N VAL A 255 -15.53 -8.95 -10.90
CA VAL A 255 -14.36 -9.20 -10.03
C VAL A 255 -14.33 -10.66 -9.58
N LYS A 256 -15.45 -11.19 -9.08
CA LYS A 256 -15.56 -12.60 -8.69
C LYS A 256 -15.25 -13.54 -9.84
N LYS A 257 -15.80 -13.25 -11.02
CA LYS A 257 -15.52 -14.06 -12.21
C LYS A 257 -14.05 -13.98 -12.60
N PHE A 258 -13.44 -12.80 -12.59
CA PHE A 258 -12.01 -12.63 -12.88
C PHE A 258 -11.14 -13.50 -11.97
N ARG A 259 -11.42 -13.53 -10.67
CA ARG A 259 -10.69 -14.37 -9.71
C ARG A 259 -10.92 -15.86 -9.95
N ALA A 260 -12.18 -16.27 -10.15
CA ALA A 260 -12.52 -17.66 -10.47
C ALA A 260 -11.83 -18.14 -11.75
N ASP A 261 -11.77 -17.29 -12.77
CA ASP A 261 -11.14 -17.60 -14.04
C ASP A 261 -9.60 -17.61 -13.97
N LEU A 262 -8.98 -17.16 -12.87
CA LEU A 262 -7.52 -17.21 -12.64
C LEU A 262 -7.07 -18.42 -11.81
N THR A 263 -7.98 -19.31 -11.40
CA THR A 263 -7.66 -20.45 -10.52
C THR A 263 -6.61 -21.40 -11.09
N ASP A 264 -6.55 -21.55 -12.43
CA ASP A 264 -5.53 -22.34 -13.14
C ASP A 264 -4.12 -21.72 -13.11
N VAL A 265 -4.02 -20.43 -12.80
CA VAL A 265 -2.76 -19.66 -12.68
C VAL A 265 -2.60 -19.05 -11.29
N ALA A 266 -3.28 -19.61 -10.28
CA ALA A 266 -3.30 -19.07 -8.91
C ALA A 266 -1.91 -18.87 -8.30
N SER A 267 -0.97 -19.80 -8.55
CA SER A 267 0.41 -19.69 -8.06
C SER A 267 1.16 -18.47 -8.59
N GLN A 268 0.72 -17.91 -9.72
CA GLN A 268 1.26 -16.70 -10.32
C GLN A 268 0.46 -15.45 -9.94
N CYS A 269 -0.55 -15.55 -9.06
CA CYS A 269 -1.17 -14.39 -8.45
C CYS A 269 -0.34 -13.90 -7.28
N ASN A 270 -0.50 -12.62 -6.92
CA ASN A 270 0.03 -12.10 -5.65
C ASN A 270 -0.28 -13.10 -4.52
N GLN A 271 0.70 -13.36 -3.65
CA GLN A 271 0.60 -14.33 -2.55
C GLN A 271 0.09 -15.76 -2.94
N GLY A 272 0.14 -16.14 -4.22
CA GLY A 272 -0.33 -17.45 -4.71
C GLY A 272 -1.85 -17.62 -4.74
N ASP A 273 -2.63 -16.52 -4.64
CA ASP A 273 -4.10 -16.58 -4.59
C ASP A 273 -4.75 -15.44 -5.42
N PRO A 274 -5.63 -15.76 -6.39
CA PRO A 274 -6.43 -14.76 -7.09
C PRO A 274 -7.23 -13.81 -6.19
N GLU A 275 -7.70 -14.26 -5.01
CA GLU A 275 -8.42 -13.42 -4.04
C GLU A 275 -7.50 -12.38 -3.40
N SER A 276 -6.19 -12.62 -3.34
CA SER A 276 -5.21 -11.68 -2.78
C SER A 276 -4.86 -10.53 -3.74
N VAL A 277 -5.16 -10.67 -5.04
CA VAL A 277 -4.82 -9.65 -6.05
C VAL A 277 -5.68 -8.40 -5.81
N PRO A 278 -5.07 -7.25 -5.45
CA PRO A 278 -5.83 -6.05 -5.17
C PRO A 278 -6.37 -5.40 -6.44
N TRP A 279 -7.64 -5.01 -6.37
CA TRP A 279 -8.28 -4.10 -7.32
C TRP A 279 -8.17 -2.69 -6.79
N ILE A 280 -7.27 -1.91 -7.37
CA ILE A 280 -7.01 -0.52 -7.03
C ILE A 280 -7.96 0.35 -7.87
N CYS A 281 -9.11 0.68 -7.28
CA CYS A 281 -10.19 1.44 -7.89
C CYS A 281 -9.94 2.95 -7.75
N GLY A 282 -9.41 3.56 -8.79
CA GLY A 282 -9.17 4.99 -8.84
C GLY A 282 -10.45 5.80 -9.03
N ASP A 283 -10.45 6.99 -8.44
CA ASP A 283 -11.51 7.98 -8.49
C ASP A 283 -11.63 8.69 -9.87
N THR A 284 -12.58 9.61 -10.00
CA THR A 284 -12.84 10.39 -11.22
C THR A 284 -12.67 11.90 -11.03
N THR A 285 -12.75 12.67 -12.12
CA THR A 285 -12.59 14.13 -12.09
C THR A 285 -13.72 14.81 -11.32
N TYR A 286 -13.47 16.02 -10.84
CA TYR A 286 -14.48 16.81 -10.14
C TYR A 286 -15.72 17.10 -10.99
N TYR A 287 -15.60 17.13 -12.33
CA TYR A 287 -16.72 17.37 -13.24
C TYR A 287 -17.81 16.32 -13.02
N TRP A 288 -17.43 15.04 -13.09
CA TRP A 288 -18.36 13.93 -12.96
C TRP A 288 -19.08 13.90 -11.62
N LYS A 289 -18.37 14.28 -10.55
CA LYS A 289 -18.95 14.35 -9.20
C LYS A 289 -19.92 15.49 -9.04
N LYS A 290 -19.61 16.66 -9.60
CA LYS A 290 -20.50 17.83 -9.54
C LYS A 290 -21.74 17.60 -10.41
N THR A 291 -21.57 17.03 -11.61
CA THR A 291 -22.66 16.81 -12.55
C THR A 291 -23.60 15.69 -12.12
N TYR A 292 -23.07 14.63 -11.51
CA TYR A 292 -23.83 13.43 -11.13
C TYR A 292 -23.65 13.06 -9.66
N ALA A 293 -23.78 14.02 -8.74
CA ALA A 293 -23.43 13.85 -7.32
C ALA A 293 -24.09 12.63 -6.66
N ALA A 294 -25.39 12.42 -6.87
CA ALA A 294 -26.11 11.28 -6.31
C ALA A 294 -25.63 9.94 -6.90
N GLN A 295 -25.48 9.89 -8.23
CA GLN A 295 -25.01 8.68 -8.93
C GLN A 295 -23.55 8.38 -8.65
N TYR A 296 -22.72 9.40 -8.39
CA TYR A 296 -21.35 9.26 -7.94
C TYR A 296 -21.28 8.55 -6.59
N GLU A 297 -22.08 8.95 -5.60
CA GLU A 297 -22.11 8.22 -4.34
C GLU A 297 -22.65 6.79 -4.49
N THR A 298 -23.52 6.52 -5.47
CA THR A 298 -23.94 5.15 -5.78
C THR A 298 -22.82 4.32 -6.41
N VAL A 299 -22.17 4.83 -7.46
CA VAL A 299 -21.15 4.12 -8.24
C VAL A 299 -19.83 4.05 -7.47
N TYR A 300 -19.24 5.21 -7.16
CA TYR A 300 -17.95 5.29 -6.50
C TYR A 300 -18.04 5.04 -4.99
N GLY A 301 -19.19 5.31 -4.35
CA GLY A 301 -19.44 4.81 -2.99
C GLY A 301 -19.49 3.28 -2.94
N GLY A 302 -19.90 2.63 -4.04
CA GLY A 302 -19.76 1.18 -4.22
C GLY A 302 -18.33 0.68 -4.12
N TYR A 303 -17.35 1.42 -4.65
CA TYR A 303 -15.93 1.11 -4.48
C TYR A 303 -15.42 1.44 -3.08
N LYS A 304 -15.77 2.63 -2.54
CA LYS A 304 -15.38 3.06 -1.18
C LYS A 304 -15.83 2.08 -0.10
N GLN A 305 -17.02 1.52 -0.26
CA GLN A 305 -17.70 0.63 0.69
C GLN A 305 -17.86 -0.77 0.09
N SER A 306 -16.89 -1.20 -0.72
CA SER A 306 -16.90 -2.54 -1.28
C SER A 306 -16.83 -3.57 -0.16
N SER A 307 -17.74 -4.54 -0.18
CA SER A 307 -17.67 -5.73 0.65
C SER A 307 -16.86 -6.85 -0.01
N GLU A 308 -16.45 -6.66 -1.27
CA GLU A 308 -15.60 -7.60 -1.98
C GLU A 308 -14.18 -7.50 -1.47
N GLN A 309 -13.56 -8.64 -1.16
CA GLN A 309 -12.20 -8.70 -0.62
C GLN A 309 -11.22 -7.99 -1.55
N ASN A 310 -10.22 -7.31 -1.00
CA ASN A 310 -9.12 -6.68 -1.75
C ASN A 310 -9.56 -5.71 -2.87
N VAL A 311 -10.69 -5.02 -2.70
CA VAL A 311 -11.09 -3.86 -3.52
C VAL A 311 -10.82 -2.59 -2.73
N PHE A 312 -9.98 -1.70 -3.26
CA PHE A 312 -9.52 -0.50 -2.56
C PHE A 312 -9.80 0.75 -3.38
N PHE A 313 -10.46 1.72 -2.78
CA PHE A 313 -10.72 3.01 -3.41
C PHE A 313 -9.56 3.99 -3.22
N VAL A 314 -9.14 4.66 -4.30
CA VAL A 314 -8.07 5.67 -4.29
C VAL A 314 -8.63 7.04 -4.67
N PRO A 315 -8.76 8.00 -3.74
CA PRO A 315 -9.36 9.30 -4.01
C PRO A 315 -8.44 10.21 -4.84
N PHE A 316 -9.00 10.99 -5.77
CA PHE A 316 -8.26 11.95 -6.62
C PHE A 316 -8.81 13.37 -6.57
N MET A 317 -9.84 13.67 -5.77
CA MET A 317 -10.51 14.97 -5.89
C MET A 317 -9.61 16.17 -5.71
N THR A 318 -8.90 16.17 -4.60
CA THR A 318 -8.02 17.27 -4.25
C THR A 318 -6.61 16.76 -4.06
N ASP A 319 -5.63 17.60 -4.37
CA ASP A 319 -4.25 17.39 -3.97
C ASP A 319 -4.06 17.58 -2.46
N GLY A 320 -2.81 17.47 -1.99
CA GLY A 320 -2.48 17.64 -0.57
C GLY A 320 -2.71 19.06 -0.04
N THR A 321 -3.05 20.02 -0.89
CA THR A 321 -3.36 21.42 -0.54
C THR A 321 -4.85 21.75 -0.59
N GLY A 322 -5.69 20.80 -1.01
CA GLY A 322 -7.13 20.99 -1.16
C GLY A 322 -7.56 21.52 -2.54
N ALA A 323 -6.63 21.71 -3.48
CA ALA A 323 -6.94 22.12 -4.85
C ALA A 323 -7.39 20.93 -5.70
N ASN A 324 -8.33 21.12 -6.63
CA ASN A 324 -8.79 20.02 -7.48
C ASN A 324 -7.64 19.46 -8.32
N VAL A 325 -7.61 18.13 -8.50
CA VAL A 325 -6.65 17.53 -9.43
C VAL A 325 -6.91 18.02 -10.86
N PRO A 326 -5.87 18.54 -11.56
CA PRO A 326 -6.04 19.15 -12.87
C PRO A 326 -6.66 18.24 -13.94
N THR A 327 -7.53 18.83 -14.74
CA THR A 327 -8.17 18.20 -15.89
C THR A 327 -7.66 18.77 -17.21
N ASN A 328 -8.13 18.25 -18.35
CA ASN A 328 -7.82 18.84 -19.66
C ASN A 328 -8.48 20.22 -19.90
N ASP A 329 -9.16 20.80 -18.90
CA ASP A 329 -9.55 22.20 -18.98
C ASP A 329 -8.29 23.07 -19.23
N PRO A 330 -8.27 23.91 -20.28
CA PRO A 330 -7.11 24.75 -20.59
C PRO A 330 -6.62 25.62 -19.42
N ALA A 331 -7.50 26.02 -18.50
CA ALA A 331 -7.11 26.80 -17.32
C ALA A 331 -6.37 25.97 -16.26
N GLU A 332 -6.56 24.64 -16.26
CA GLU A 332 -5.97 23.70 -15.30
C GLU A 332 -4.76 22.97 -15.86
N ASP A 333 -4.61 22.91 -17.18
CA ASP A 333 -3.45 22.33 -17.87
C ASP A 333 -2.71 23.38 -18.70
N PRO A 334 -2.00 24.34 -18.04
CA PRO A 334 -1.26 25.39 -18.72
C PRO A 334 0.04 24.87 -19.35
N ASP A 335 0.58 25.64 -20.29
CA ASP A 335 1.94 25.45 -20.81
C ASP A 335 2.97 25.59 -19.67
N ILE A 336 4.00 24.73 -19.68
CA ILE A 336 5.13 24.79 -18.74
C ILE A 336 6.41 24.89 -19.57
N ALA A 337 6.77 26.12 -19.91
CA ALA A 337 7.88 26.41 -20.82
C ALA A 337 9.21 25.77 -20.37
N ALA A 338 9.51 25.81 -19.07
CA ALA A 338 10.73 25.21 -18.50
C ALA A 338 10.82 23.68 -18.72
N ALA A 339 9.68 23.01 -18.87
CA ALA A 339 9.61 21.57 -19.14
C ALA A 339 9.48 21.26 -20.64
N GLY A 340 9.41 22.27 -21.51
CA GLY A 340 9.05 22.08 -22.93
C GLY A 340 7.63 21.53 -23.11
N TYR A 341 6.75 21.73 -22.13
CA TYR A 341 5.40 21.21 -22.12
C TYR A 341 4.40 22.23 -22.64
N TYR A 342 3.56 21.80 -23.57
CA TYR A 342 2.38 22.53 -24.01
C TYR A 342 1.14 21.80 -23.53
N GLY A 343 0.29 22.52 -22.82
CA GLY A 343 -0.91 21.95 -22.21
C GLY A 343 -2.09 21.85 -23.17
N ALA A 344 -3.24 21.46 -22.63
CA ALA A 344 -4.44 21.17 -23.40
C ALA A 344 -5.02 22.37 -24.18
N ALA A 345 -4.60 23.60 -23.86
CA ALA A 345 -5.07 24.83 -24.52
C ALA A 345 -4.83 24.86 -26.04
N SER A 346 -3.79 24.17 -26.53
CA SER A 346 -3.47 24.15 -27.97
C SER A 346 -4.41 23.24 -28.78
N ARG A 347 -5.21 22.39 -28.12
CA ARG A 347 -6.14 21.48 -28.81
C ARG A 347 -7.45 22.16 -29.20
N THR A 348 -8.02 21.70 -30.30
CA THR A 348 -9.30 22.16 -30.86
C THR A 348 -10.23 20.98 -31.11
N GLN A 349 -11.45 21.25 -31.60
CA GLN A 349 -12.39 20.19 -31.97
C GLN A 349 -11.84 19.16 -32.97
N ALA A 350 -10.85 19.54 -33.77
CA ALA A 350 -10.23 18.64 -34.73
C ALA A 350 -9.31 17.58 -34.08
N ASN A 351 -8.86 17.77 -32.84
CA ASN A 351 -7.83 16.93 -32.24
C ASN A 351 -7.94 16.73 -30.71
N TRP A 352 -8.93 17.31 -30.02
CA TRP A 352 -9.22 16.95 -28.64
C TRP A 352 -9.92 15.59 -28.55
N THR A 353 -9.92 15.01 -27.35
CA THR A 353 -10.55 13.72 -27.06
C THR A 353 -12.07 13.85 -26.84
N SER A 354 -12.51 14.98 -26.26
CA SER A 354 -13.91 15.25 -25.93
C SER A 354 -14.15 16.75 -25.85
N SER A 355 -15.38 17.19 -26.17
CA SER A 355 -15.79 18.59 -26.00
C SER A 355 -15.86 19.01 -24.52
N THR A 356 -16.21 18.08 -23.64
CA THR A 356 -16.22 18.32 -22.18
C THR A 356 -14.81 18.14 -21.63
N ARG A 357 -14.00 19.19 -21.66
CA ARG A 357 -12.56 19.11 -21.36
C ARG A 357 -12.28 18.61 -19.93
N ASN A 358 -12.99 19.13 -18.93
CA ASN A 358 -12.81 18.73 -17.54
C ASN A 358 -13.36 17.33 -17.16
N SER A 359 -13.89 16.58 -18.13
CA SER A 359 -14.29 15.18 -17.91
C SER A 359 -13.10 14.21 -17.83
N HIS A 360 -11.89 14.66 -18.19
CA HIS A 360 -10.68 13.84 -18.19
C HIS A 360 -9.52 14.52 -17.47
N PHE A 361 -8.74 13.73 -16.73
CA PHE A 361 -7.51 14.21 -16.10
C PHE A 361 -6.44 14.63 -17.12
N SER A 362 -5.68 15.68 -16.80
CA SER A 362 -4.62 16.21 -17.68
C SER A 362 -3.42 15.28 -17.81
N SER A 363 -2.59 15.47 -18.84
CA SER A 363 -1.31 14.76 -18.97
C SER A 363 -0.41 15.00 -17.75
N TRP A 364 -0.40 16.23 -17.23
CA TRP A 364 0.38 16.58 -16.05
C TRP A 364 -0.10 15.86 -14.78
N ALA A 365 -1.41 15.78 -14.55
CA ALA A 365 -1.98 15.04 -13.43
C ALA A 365 -1.68 13.54 -13.50
N ARG A 366 -1.69 12.95 -14.70
CA ARG A 366 -1.36 11.54 -14.96
C ARG A 366 0.11 11.20 -14.69
N ARG A 367 1.03 12.12 -15.00
CA ARG A 367 2.45 11.99 -14.66
C ARG A 367 2.71 12.07 -13.16
N GLY A 368 1.98 12.94 -12.49
CA GLY A 368 2.13 13.24 -11.07
C GLY A 368 1.13 12.50 -10.19
N ILE A 369 0.21 13.26 -9.59
CA ILE A 369 -0.61 12.84 -8.45
C ILE A 369 -1.43 11.56 -8.67
N ILE A 370 -1.92 11.32 -9.90
CA ILE A 370 -2.71 10.11 -10.20
C ILE A 370 -1.81 8.88 -10.11
N ALA A 371 -0.65 8.93 -10.77
CA ALA A 371 0.33 7.85 -10.71
C ALA A 371 0.93 7.69 -9.30
N ASP A 372 1.18 8.80 -8.59
CA ASP A 372 1.64 8.77 -7.20
C ASP A 372 0.65 7.99 -6.31
N ARG A 373 -0.62 8.38 -6.33
CA ARG A 373 -1.64 7.77 -5.45
C ARG A 373 -1.93 6.32 -5.81
N LEU A 374 -2.01 5.99 -7.10
CA LEU A 374 -2.22 4.62 -7.54
C LEU A 374 -1.02 3.73 -7.20
N ALA A 375 0.21 4.18 -7.46
CA ALA A 375 1.40 3.41 -7.12
C ALA A 375 1.55 3.24 -5.61
N THR A 376 1.30 4.28 -4.80
CA THR A 376 1.30 4.18 -3.34
C THR A 376 0.29 3.16 -2.85
N ALA A 377 -0.96 3.21 -3.33
CA ALA A 377 -1.97 2.23 -2.95
C ALA A 377 -1.56 0.80 -3.36
N LEU A 378 -0.96 0.64 -4.53
CA LEU A 378 -0.49 -0.67 -5.01
C LEU A 378 0.66 -1.20 -4.15
N LEU A 379 1.63 -0.35 -3.79
CA LEU A 379 2.72 -0.69 -2.88
C LEU A 379 2.21 -1.04 -1.48
N GLU A 380 1.22 -0.30 -0.96
CA GLU A 380 0.61 -0.58 0.35
C GLU A 380 -0.10 -1.92 0.40
N ARG A 381 -0.68 -2.39 -0.71
CA ARG A 381 -1.54 -3.58 -0.75
C ARG A 381 -0.85 -4.84 -1.26
N ALA A 382 0.08 -4.70 -2.21
CA ALA A 382 0.80 -5.82 -2.80
C ALA A 382 2.33 -5.68 -2.68
N GLY A 383 2.84 -4.47 -2.48
CA GLY A 383 4.27 -4.16 -2.56
C GLY A 383 5.06 -4.18 -1.25
N ARG A 384 4.50 -4.73 -0.16
CA ARG A 384 5.14 -4.81 1.16
C ARG A 384 5.50 -6.23 1.59
N SER A 385 5.31 -7.22 0.73
CA SER A 385 5.63 -8.61 1.04
C SER A 385 7.10 -8.93 0.72
N LEU A 386 7.76 -9.76 1.53
CA LEU A 386 9.12 -10.22 1.26
C LEU A 386 9.26 -10.85 -0.15
N PRO A 387 8.30 -11.67 -0.64
CA PRO A 387 8.28 -12.15 -2.04
C PRO A 387 8.31 -11.03 -3.09
N PHE A 388 7.63 -9.91 -2.84
CA PHE A 388 7.60 -8.77 -3.74
C PHE A 388 8.96 -8.04 -3.83
N ILE A 389 9.62 -7.86 -2.69
CA ILE A 389 10.85 -7.07 -2.59
C ILE A 389 12.09 -7.92 -2.92
N SER A 390 12.06 -9.21 -2.61
CA SER A 390 13.18 -10.16 -2.83
C SER A 390 13.11 -10.95 -4.14
N GLY A 391 11.93 -11.00 -4.80
CA GLY A 391 11.77 -11.75 -6.05
C GLY A 391 11.62 -13.25 -5.90
N VAL A 392 11.45 -13.74 -4.67
CA VAL A 392 11.27 -15.17 -4.40
C VAL A 392 9.79 -15.50 -4.46
N MET A 393 9.39 -16.36 -5.40
CA MET A 393 8.07 -16.97 -5.42
C MET A 393 7.77 -17.65 -4.07
N PRO A 394 6.58 -17.51 -3.48
CA PRO A 394 6.19 -18.32 -2.33
C PRO A 394 6.36 -19.80 -2.68
N GLU A 395 6.97 -20.61 -1.82
CA GLU A 395 6.94 -22.05 -1.99
C GLU A 395 5.47 -22.50 -1.96
N THR A 396 4.96 -22.93 -3.11
CA THR A 396 3.62 -23.51 -3.21
C THR A 396 3.61 -24.85 -2.51
N THR A 397 3.02 -24.95 -1.32
CA THR A 397 2.65 -26.24 -0.75
C THR A 397 1.51 -26.82 -1.59
N ALA A 398 1.85 -27.77 -2.46
CA ALA A 398 0.84 -28.59 -3.12
C ALA A 398 0.02 -29.33 -2.03
N PRO A 399 -1.31 -29.48 -2.18
CA PRO A 399 -2.09 -30.30 -1.27
C PRO A 399 -1.59 -31.75 -1.34
N PRO A 400 -1.43 -32.47 -0.22
CA PRO A 400 -1.07 -33.87 -0.28
C PRO A 400 -2.21 -34.66 -0.95
N PRO A 401 -1.88 -35.68 -1.78
CA PRO A 401 -2.89 -36.48 -2.45
C PRO A 401 -3.73 -37.24 -1.43
N SER A 402 -5.04 -37.25 -1.66
CA SER A 402 -6.01 -37.96 -0.85
C SER A 402 -5.97 -39.47 -1.11
N GLY A 403 -5.78 -40.24 -0.03
CA GLY A 403 -6.29 -41.61 0.11
C GLY A 403 -5.26 -42.74 0.12
N GLY A 404 -5.34 -43.57 1.18
CA GLY A 404 -4.80 -44.94 1.16
C GLY A 404 -4.42 -45.50 2.53
N ASP A 405 -5.36 -46.17 3.20
CA ASP A 405 -5.11 -47.07 4.33
C ASP A 405 -3.97 -48.06 4.04
N SER A 406 -3.04 -48.25 4.98
CA SER A 406 -2.57 -49.59 5.37
C SER A 406 -1.59 -49.53 6.55
N SER A 407 -1.91 -50.37 7.53
CA SER A 407 -1.15 -50.78 8.71
C SER A 407 0.23 -51.40 8.39
N GLY A 408 1.24 -51.15 9.23
CA GLY A 408 2.49 -51.91 9.20
C GLY A 408 3.41 -51.62 10.39
N THR A 409 3.56 -52.61 11.26
CA THR A 409 4.33 -52.67 12.52
C THR A 409 5.83 -52.94 12.37
N GLY A 410 6.62 -52.50 13.36
CA GLY A 410 7.92 -53.05 13.78
C GLY A 410 9.13 -52.53 12.99
N GLY A 411 10.32 -52.32 13.53
CA GLY A 411 10.92 -52.65 14.82
C GLY A 411 12.37 -52.10 14.83
N ALA A 412 12.93 -51.97 16.02
CA ALA A 412 14.23 -51.38 16.33
C ALA A 412 15.46 -52.18 15.85
N ASP A 413 16.58 -51.51 15.57
CA ASP A 413 17.92 -51.77 16.17
C ASP A 413 18.94 -50.73 15.65
N THR A 414 19.40 -49.80 16.50
CA THR A 414 20.68 -49.77 17.25
C THR A 414 21.97 -49.57 16.43
N GLY A 415 22.62 -48.43 16.67
CA GLY A 415 23.98 -48.14 16.24
C GLY A 415 24.45 -46.72 16.65
N ASN A 416 24.62 -46.49 17.94
CA ASN A 416 25.31 -45.33 18.54
C ASN A 416 26.84 -45.66 18.68
N PRO A 417 27.78 -44.75 19.07
CA PRO A 417 27.81 -43.28 19.08
C PRO A 417 29.10 -42.68 18.45
N GLY A 418 29.08 -41.36 18.22
CA GLY A 418 30.25 -40.53 18.49
C GLY A 418 30.54 -39.40 17.52
N GLN A 419 29.92 -38.24 17.70
CA GLN A 419 30.63 -36.95 17.81
C GLN A 419 29.67 -35.82 18.23
N THR A 420 30.12 -35.10 19.25
CA THR A 420 29.54 -33.91 19.88
C THR A 420 29.60 -32.70 18.96
N GLY A 421 28.54 -31.89 18.91
CA GLY A 421 28.62 -30.52 18.39
C GLY A 421 27.28 -29.92 17.98
N ASP A 422 26.74 -29.07 18.86
CA ASP A 422 25.70 -28.06 18.66
C ASP A 422 24.42 -28.37 17.88
N ALA A 423 23.33 -28.43 18.64
CA ALA A 423 21.98 -28.20 18.18
C ALA A 423 21.86 -26.75 17.66
N GLY A 424 22.04 -26.57 16.35
CA GLY A 424 21.64 -25.36 15.64
C GLY A 424 20.12 -25.23 15.68
N THR A 425 19.64 -24.25 16.43
CA THR A 425 18.27 -23.76 16.44
C THR A 425 17.75 -23.60 14.99
N PRO A 426 16.56 -24.12 14.65
CA PRO A 426 15.96 -23.91 13.34
C PRO A 426 15.80 -22.40 13.05
N PRO A 427 15.93 -21.92 11.81
CA PRO A 427 15.60 -20.55 11.46
C PRO A 427 14.15 -20.26 11.87
N ALA A 428 13.92 -19.14 12.54
CA ALA A 428 12.60 -18.71 12.96
C ALA A 428 11.69 -18.55 11.73
N GLN A 429 10.59 -19.29 11.72
CA GLN A 429 9.52 -19.23 10.73
C GLN A 429 8.95 -17.80 10.72
N GLU A 430 9.18 -17.03 9.64
CA GLU A 430 8.68 -15.66 9.51
C GLU A 430 7.15 -15.66 9.39
N SER A 431 6.47 -15.09 10.39
CA SER A 431 5.01 -14.98 10.42
C SER A 431 4.54 -13.71 9.71
N VAL A 432 3.72 -13.86 8.67
CA VAL A 432 2.96 -12.75 8.04
C VAL A 432 2.11 -12.05 9.12
N THR A 433 2.03 -10.72 9.16
CA THR A 433 1.18 -9.97 10.11
C THR A 433 0.05 -9.20 9.42
N GLU A 434 -1.09 -9.07 10.10
CA GLU A 434 -2.29 -8.32 9.75
C GLU A 434 -2.41 -7.10 10.67
N THR A 435 -2.47 -5.88 10.12
CA THR A 435 -2.76 -4.68 10.93
C THR A 435 -4.23 -4.66 11.35
N VAL A 436 -4.50 -4.92 12.63
CA VAL A 436 -5.86 -4.97 13.18
C VAL A 436 -6.31 -3.65 13.79
N LEU A 437 -5.37 -2.76 14.09
CA LEU A 437 -5.65 -1.42 14.61
C LEU A 437 -4.51 -0.46 14.25
N SER A 438 -4.85 0.76 13.81
CA SER A 438 -3.85 1.79 13.53
C SER A 438 -4.36 3.20 13.80
N TYR A 439 -3.44 4.05 14.23
CA TYR A 439 -3.47 5.50 14.20
C TYR A 439 -2.13 6.00 13.70
N ARG A 440 -2.12 6.91 12.72
CA ARG A 440 -0.93 7.66 12.32
C ARG A 440 -1.32 9.12 12.20
N ALA A 441 -0.52 10.03 12.75
CA ALA A 441 -0.81 11.47 12.75
C ALA A 441 -0.91 12.04 11.33
N VAL A 442 -0.11 11.50 10.40
CA VAL A 442 -0.13 11.87 8.98
C VAL A 442 -1.43 11.48 8.26
N ASP A 443 -2.14 10.46 8.75
CA ASP A 443 -3.43 10.03 8.19
C ASP A 443 -4.58 10.94 8.62
N GLY A 444 -4.33 11.87 9.55
CA GLY A 444 -5.26 12.94 9.92
C GLY A 444 -5.77 12.87 11.36
N TRP A 445 -6.93 13.48 11.57
CA TRP A 445 -7.50 13.66 12.90
C TRP A 445 -8.08 12.33 13.45
N PRO A 446 -7.89 12.00 14.75
CA PRO A 446 -8.25 10.67 15.24
C PRO A 446 -9.71 10.27 15.04
N ALA A 447 -10.65 11.21 15.15
CA ALA A 447 -12.08 10.92 14.98
C ALA A 447 -12.41 10.43 13.56
N ASP A 448 -11.73 10.98 12.55
CA ASP A 448 -11.92 10.60 11.13
C ASP A 448 -11.39 9.19 10.85
N LEU A 449 -10.47 8.71 11.70
CA LEU A 449 -9.90 7.36 11.66
C LEU A 449 -10.62 6.38 12.60
N GLY A 450 -11.79 6.77 13.12
CA GLY A 450 -12.64 5.94 13.98
C GLY A 450 -12.13 5.83 15.43
N TRP A 451 -11.30 6.76 15.90
CA TRP A 451 -10.87 6.81 17.29
C TRP A 451 -11.71 7.79 18.12
N THR A 452 -12.10 7.36 19.31
CA THR A 452 -12.83 8.18 20.26
C THR A 452 -11.87 8.89 21.20
N ARG A 453 -11.85 10.22 21.15
CA ARG A 453 -11.07 11.06 22.07
C ARG A 453 -11.95 11.56 23.22
N LYS A 454 -11.40 11.61 24.43
CA LYS A 454 -12.05 12.22 25.61
C LYS A 454 -11.07 13.06 26.42
N ASN A 455 -11.51 14.25 26.84
CA ASN A 455 -10.76 15.23 27.64
C ASN A 455 -9.41 15.66 27.00
N GLY A 456 -8.68 16.55 27.68
CA GLY A 456 -7.39 17.08 27.22
C GLY A 456 -7.48 18.01 26.00
N LYS A 457 -6.35 18.60 25.64
CA LYS A 457 -6.14 19.29 24.36
C LYS A 457 -5.40 18.34 23.42
N ALA A 458 -5.88 18.25 22.19
CA ALA A 458 -5.25 17.51 21.11
C ALA A 458 -5.03 18.46 19.94
N GLU A 459 -3.94 18.27 19.20
CA GLU A 459 -3.58 19.08 18.03
C GLU A 459 -2.72 18.21 17.10
N VAL A 460 -3.14 18.06 15.83
CA VAL A 460 -2.25 17.46 14.82
C VAL A 460 -1.35 18.58 14.33
N THR A 461 -0.06 18.42 14.56
CA THR A 461 0.95 19.45 14.33
C THR A 461 2.03 18.96 13.38
N ASP A 462 2.69 19.89 12.70
CA ASP A 462 3.90 19.63 11.94
C ASP A 462 5.08 19.47 12.89
N ASP A 463 5.78 18.35 12.79
CA ASP A 463 7.04 18.12 13.48
C ASP A 463 8.04 17.54 12.48
N ALA A 464 8.98 18.37 12.03
CA ALA A 464 9.99 17.99 11.03
C ALA A 464 10.98 16.92 11.53
N THR A 465 10.99 16.62 12.84
CA THR A 465 11.81 15.56 13.44
C THR A 465 11.07 14.22 13.47
N ALA A 466 9.76 14.19 13.21
CA ALA A 466 9.00 12.96 13.00
C ALA A 466 9.24 12.43 11.57
N GLU A 467 9.34 11.10 11.38
CA GLU A 467 9.57 10.53 10.04
C GLU A 467 8.44 10.85 9.05
N SER A 468 7.20 10.94 9.53
CA SER A 468 6.02 11.31 8.76
C SER A 468 5.80 12.82 8.62
N GLY A 469 6.62 13.63 9.31
CA GLY A 469 6.47 15.09 9.38
C GLY A 469 5.28 15.58 10.22
N LYS A 470 4.48 14.69 10.80
CA LYS A 470 3.27 15.01 11.57
C LYS A 470 3.26 14.29 12.91
N ALA A 471 2.66 14.94 13.91
CA ALA A 471 2.44 14.35 15.23
C ALA A 471 1.08 14.75 15.82
N LEU A 472 0.45 13.85 16.56
CA LEU A 472 -0.67 14.19 17.44
C LEU A 472 -0.12 14.64 18.79
N ARG A 473 -0.18 15.94 19.04
CA ARG A 473 0.21 16.55 20.31
C ARG A 473 -0.94 16.47 21.31
N MET A 474 -0.77 15.65 22.34
CA MET A 474 -1.70 15.44 23.45
C MET A 474 -1.19 16.14 24.71
N SER A 475 -2.00 17.03 25.27
CA SER A 475 -1.65 17.80 26.47
C SER A 475 -2.86 17.98 27.37
N LYS A 476 -2.63 18.33 28.64
CA LYS A 476 -3.68 18.81 29.54
C LYS A 476 -3.19 20.00 30.35
N ALA A 477 -4.12 20.91 30.66
CA ALA A 477 -3.82 22.01 31.56
C ALA A 477 -3.58 21.51 32.99
N ALA A 478 -2.67 22.17 33.71
CA ALA A 478 -2.48 21.92 35.13
C ALA A 478 -3.79 22.19 35.89
N GLY A 479 -4.24 21.23 36.71
CA GLY A 479 -5.48 21.35 37.48
C GLY A 479 -6.78 21.02 36.71
N ALA A 480 -6.70 20.50 35.48
CA ALA A 480 -7.89 20.11 34.70
C ALA A 480 -8.75 18.99 35.34
N GLY A 481 -8.22 18.29 36.35
CA GLY A 481 -8.94 17.32 37.18
C GLY A 481 -9.32 16.01 36.50
N ASN A 482 -9.10 15.88 35.18
CA ASN A 482 -9.47 14.70 34.40
C ASN A 482 -8.32 14.24 33.49
N SER A 483 -8.14 12.92 33.39
CA SER A 483 -7.25 12.27 32.43
C SER A 483 -7.80 12.36 31.00
N TRP A 484 -6.91 12.48 30.00
CA TRP A 484 -7.26 12.36 28.59
C TRP A 484 -7.16 10.92 28.10
N SER A 485 -7.95 10.56 27.08
CA SER A 485 -7.85 9.25 26.45
C SER A 485 -8.14 9.30 24.94
N LEU A 486 -7.51 8.37 24.23
CA LEU A 486 -7.80 8.00 22.85
C LEU A 486 -8.13 6.51 22.81
N LYS A 487 -9.30 6.15 22.27
CA LYS A 487 -9.84 4.79 22.34
C LYS A 487 -10.30 4.27 20.99
N LYS A 488 -10.07 2.99 20.72
CA LYS A 488 -10.63 2.30 19.55
C LYS A 488 -10.96 0.85 19.89
N ALA A 489 -12.15 0.42 19.52
CA ALA A 489 -12.60 -0.95 19.73
C ALA A 489 -11.80 -1.91 18.85
N MET A 490 -11.53 -3.10 19.38
CA MET A 490 -10.88 -4.20 18.69
C MET A 490 -11.81 -5.40 18.64
N THR A 491 -11.90 -6.05 17.47
CA THR A 491 -12.77 -7.20 17.28
C THR A 491 -12.21 -8.44 17.99
N SER A 492 -10.91 -8.73 17.83
CA SER A 492 -10.28 -9.95 18.34
C SER A 492 -8.91 -9.68 18.99
N PRO A 493 -8.85 -8.92 20.11
CA PRO A 493 -7.57 -8.61 20.77
C PRO A 493 -6.83 -9.84 21.28
N VAL A 494 -7.55 -10.93 21.61
CA VAL A 494 -6.95 -12.21 22.02
C VAL A 494 -6.00 -12.80 20.97
N ASP A 495 -6.12 -12.39 19.71
CA ASP A 495 -5.29 -12.93 18.64
C ASP A 495 -3.81 -12.58 18.80
N LEU A 496 -3.49 -11.47 19.49
CA LEU A 496 -2.12 -11.17 19.91
C LEU A 496 -1.52 -12.30 20.74
N LEU A 497 -2.32 -12.97 21.55
CA LEU A 497 -1.87 -14.06 22.41
C LEU A 497 -1.89 -15.41 21.69
N THR A 498 -2.91 -15.68 20.89
CA THR A 498 -3.05 -16.99 20.20
C THR A 498 -2.16 -17.08 18.97
N ARG A 499 -2.07 -16.03 18.16
CA ARG A 499 -1.31 -16.00 16.90
C ARG A 499 0.04 -15.29 17.03
N GLY A 500 0.15 -14.35 17.97
CA GLY A 500 1.34 -13.51 18.10
C GLY A 500 1.18 -12.21 17.33
N GLY A 501 2.16 -11.33 17.41
CA GLY A 501 2.10 -10.02 16.75
C GLY A 501 2.90 -8.95 17.46
N VAL A 502 2.67 -7.70 17.07
CA VAL A 502 3.42 -6.54 17.59
C VAL A 502 2.46 -5.38 17.86
N VAL A 503 2.59 -4.78 19.04
CA VAL A 503 1.98 -3.49 19.34
C VAL A 503 3.08 -2.43 19.29
N SER A 504 2.95 -1.46 18.41
CA SER A 504 3.97 -0.42 18.21
C SER A 504 3.43 0.96 18.53
N CYS A 505 4.26 1.81 19.14
CA CYS A 505 3.96 3.20 19.43
C CYS A 505 5.23 4.03 19.22
N ARG A 506 5.12 5.13 18.49
CA ARG A 506 6.20 6.09 18.37
C ARG A 506 5.78 7.42 18.96
N PHE A 507 6.58 7.91 19.91
CA PHE A 507 6.22 9.04 20.75
C PHE A 507 7.41 9.94 21.04
N LYS A 508 7.11 11.16 21.45
CA LYS A 508 8.08 12.16 21.90
C LYS A 508 7.50 12.89 23.10
N LEU A 509 8.33 13.17 24.10
CA LEU A 509 7.91 13.94 25.28
C LEU A 509 8.33 15.39 25.15
N GLU A 510 7.46 16.32 25.54
CA GLU A 510 7.77 17.74 25.55
C GLU A 510 7.92 18.29 26.97
N GLY A 511 8.89 19.19 27.13
CA GLY A 511 9.14 19.95 28.36
C GLY A 511 10.31 19.38 29.16
N ALA A 512 10.46 19.89 30.39
CA ALA A 512 11.56 19.50 31.27
C ALA A 512 11.28 18.18 32.01
N LEU A 513 12.34 17.47 32.42
CA LEU A 513 12.25 16.32 33.31
C LEU A 513 11.58 16.69 34.64
N VAL A 514 10.62 15.87 35.08
CA VAL A 514 10.07 15.92 36.45
C VAL A 514 9.94 14.51 36.97
N ALA A 515 10.48 14.26 38.15
CA ALA A 515 10.48 12.95 38.77
C ALA A 515 9.05 12.44 39.02
N ASN A 516 8.85 11.15 38.76
CA ASN A 516 7.61 10.40 38.95
C ASN A 516 6.43 10.87 38.08
N ARG A 517 6.68 11.64 37.02
CA ARG A 517 5.61 12.14 36.15
C ARG A 517 5.27 11.16 35.03
N TYR A 518 3.98 10.84 34.92
CA TYR A 518 3.45 10.04 33.81
C TYR A 518 3.48 10.82 32.50
N ALA A 519 3.70 10.12 31.38
CA ALA A 519 3.42 10.62 30.05
C ALA A 519 2.10 10.05 29.52
N PHE A 520 2.08 8.76 29.18
CA PHE A 520 0.90 8.03 28.74
C PHE A 520 1.02 6.53 29.04
N GLY A 521 -0.08 5.79 28.93
CA GLY A 521 -0.13 4.34 29.01
C GLY A 521 -1.01 3.73 27.92
N LEU A 522 -0.68 2.49 27.59
CA LEU A 522 -1.35 1.62 26.63
C LEU A 522 -2.06 0.51 27.40
N TYR A 523 -3.38 0.45 27.25
CA TYR A 523 -4.24 -0.51 27.92
C TYR A 523 -5.10 -1.28 26.93
N LEU A 524 -5.17 -2.59 27.13
CA LEU A 524 -6.03 -3.49 26.38
C LEU A 524 -6.47 -4.63 27.29
N ARG A 525 -7.67 -4.48 27.85
CA ARG A 525 -8.30 -5.50 28.69
C ARG A 525 -9.08 -6.47 27.82
N ILE A 526 -9.07 -7.74 28.18
CA ILE A 526 -9.90 -8.76 27.54
C ILE A 526 -10.88 -9.37 28.56
N PRO A 527 -12.10 -9.73 28.15
CA PRO A 527 -13.02 -10.46 29.01
C PRO A 527 -12.39 -11.75 29.54
N ALA A 528 -12.71 -12.14 30.78
CA ALA A 528 -12.19 -13.38 31.36
C ALA A 528 -12.52 -14.62 30.52
N ALA A 529 -13.68 -14.64 29.87
CA ALA A 529 -14.11 -15.72 28.97
C ALA A 529 -13.32 -15.78 27.65
N SER A 530 -12.59 -14.72 27.30
CA SER A 530 -11.76 -14.66 26.09
C SER A 530 -10.32 -15.11 26.34
N VAL A 531 -9.94 -15.42 27.59
CA VAL A 531 -8.62 -16.00 27.88
C VAL A 531 -8.58 -17.45 27.34
N PRO A 532 -7.62 -17.81 26.47
CA PRO A 532 -7.55 -19.16 25.90
C PRO A 532 -7.41 -20.25 26.97
N GLY A 533 -7.98 -21.43 26.70
CA GLY A 533 -7.87 -22.58 27.60
C GLY A 533 -6.41 -22.95 27.87
N GLY A 534 -6.05 -23.15 29.14
CA GLY A 534 -4.67 -23.45 29.56
C GLY A 534 -3.81 -22.22 29.87
N VAL A 535 -4.25 -21.01 29.53
CA VAL A 535 -3.55 -19.77 29.89
C VAL A 535 -3.94 -19.33 31.30
N THR A 536 -2.94 -19.07 32.14
CA THR A 536 -3.15 -18.50 33.48
C THR A 536 -2.29 -17.25 33.67
N LEU A 537 -2.94 -16.11 33.90
CA LEU A 537 -2.28 -14.86 34.28
C LEU A 537 -2.26 -14.71 35.80
N ALA A 538 -1.07 -14.53 36.38
CA ALA A 538 -0.92 -14.30 37.80
C ALA A 538 -1.50 -12.92 38.22
N GLU A 539 -1.87 -12.79 39.50
CA GLU A 539 -2.34 -11.52 40.06
C GLU A 539 -1.20 -10.50 40.17
N SER A 540 -1.46 -9.23 39.84
CA SER A 540 -0.50 -8.12 40.06
C SER A 540 -0.37 -7.67 41.52
N GLY A 541 -0.89 -8.45 42.48
CA GLY A 541 -0.91 -8.11 43.90
C GLY A 541 -1.94 -7.04 44.32
N ALA A 542 -2.91 -6.73 43.45
CA ALA A 542 -4.02 -5.82 43.74
C ALA A 542 -5.37 -6.56 43.67
N ASN A 543 -6.30 -6.26 44.58
CA ASN A 543 -7.65 -6.83 44.56
C ASN A 543 -8.43 -6.31 43.35
N GLY A 544 -9.23 -7.17 42.71
CA GLY A 544 -10.06 -6.79 41.55
C GLY A 544 -9.31 -6.67 40.22
N SER A 545 -8.21 -7.40 40.05
CA SER A 545 -7.40 -7.38 38.83
C SER A 545 -8.06 -8.17 37.68
N ASN A 546 -7.90 -7.68 36.45
CA ASN A 546 -8.48 -8.25 35.23
C ASN A 546 -7.38 -8.68 34.26
N ALA A 547 -7.69 -9.61 33.36
CA ALA A 547 -6.78 -10.03 32.30
C ALA A 547 -6.57 -8.88 31.30
N CYS A 548 -5.33 -8.43 31.16
CA CYS A 548 -4.94 -7.42 30.19
C CYS A 548 -3.78 -7.93 29.34
N LEU A 549 -3.89 -7.73 28.03
CA LEU A 549 -2.79 -7.95 27.09
C LEU A 549 -1.83 -6.76 27.08
N LEU A 550 -2.33 -5.57 27.40
CA LEU A 550 -1.52 -4.36 27.59
C LEU A 550 -1.91 -3.68 28.90
N ALA A 551 -0.90 -3.36 29.69
CA ALA A 551 -1.02 -2.54 30.89
C ALA A 551 0.30 -1.80 31.13
N PHE A 552 0.85 -1.21 30.08
CA PHE A 552 2.16 -0.57 30.09
C PHE A 552 2.03 0.94 30.09
N PHE A 553 2.94 1.64 30.74
CA PHE A 553 2.96 3.10 30.74
C PHE A 553 4.37 3.68 30.75
N ILE A 554 4.48 4.89 30.20
CA ILE A 554 5.70 5.68 30.20
C ILE A 554 5.67 6.63 31.40
N GLN A 555 6.73 6.58 32.21
CA GLN A 555 6.93 7.45 33.35
C GLN A 555 8.39 7.86 33.44
N THR A 556 8.63 9.09 33.89
CA THR A 556 9.98 9.57 34.18
C THR A 556 10.33 9.40 35.64
N ASP A 557 11.56 8.97 35.94
CA ASP A 557 12.13 9.03 37.28
C ASP A 557 12.94 10.33 37.45
N ALA A 558 13.89 10.38 38.40
CA ALA A 558 14.73 11.55 38.62
C ALA A 558 15.75 11.81 37.49
N THR A 559 15.93 10.88 36.55
CA THR A 559 16.93 10.93 35.47
C THR A 559 16.41 10.44 34.13
N ASN A 560 15.57 9.40 34.11
CA ASN A 560 15.32 8.57 32.92
C ASN A 560 13.84 8.56 32.49
N ILE A 561 13.61 8.19 31.24
CA ILE A 561 12.32 7.74 30.72
C ILE A 561 12.25 6.21 30.84
N SER A 562 11.19 5.68 31.44
CA SER A 562 11.02 4.24 31.65
C SER A 562 9.69 3.71 31.15
N LEU A 563 9.72 2.51 30.59
CA LEU A 563 8.55 1.68 30.35
C LEU A 563 8.23 0.90 31.63
N MET A 564 7.01 1.08 32.13
CA MET A 564 6.54 0.49 33.37
C MET A 564 5.35 -0.42 33.10
N PHE A 565 5.20 -1.50 33.86
CA PHE A 565 4.01 -2.31 33.91
C PHE A 565 3.12 -1.90 35.08
N HIS A 566 1.82 -1.75 34.82
CA HIS A 566 0.81 -1.33 35.78
C HIS A 566 0.43 -2.49 36.70
N GLN A 567 1.22 -2.63 37.77
CA GLN A 567 0.93 -3.49 38.92
C GLN A 567 1.03 -2.70 40.22
N LYS A 568 0.71 -3.31 41.37
CA LYS A 568 0.90 -2.67 42.67
C LYS A 568 2.37 -2.25 42.84
N GLY A 569 2.59 -0.95 43.03
CA GLY A 569 3.94 -0.34 43.13
C GLY A 569 4.60 0.01 41.80
N GLY A 570 4.05 -0.41 40.65
CA GLY A 570 4.68 -0.29 39.34
C GLY A 570 5.96 -1.13 39.23
N VAL A 571 6.24 -1.69 38.05
CA VAL A 571 7.53 -2.36 37.80
C VAL A 571 8.11 -1.86 36.49
N SER A 572 9.39 -1.47 36.52
CA SER A 572 10.12 -1.14 35.30
C SER A 572 10.33 -2.40 34.47
N VAL A 573 10.00 -2.30 33.19
CA VAL A 573 10.14 -3.34 32.17
C VAL A 573 11.32 -3.00 31.24
N GLY A 574 11.73 -1.74 31.21
CA GLY A 574 12.85 -1.23 30.44
C GLY A 574 12.99 0.28 30.61
N THR A 575 14.11 0.83 30.16
CA THR A 575 14.39 2.27 30.16
C THR A 575 14.90 2.71 28.79
N TYR A 576 14.51 3.92 28.38
CA TYR A 576 15.05 4.61 27.21
C TYR A 576 16.36 5.36 27.53
N GLY A 577 16.78 5.33 28.79
CA GLY A 577 17.92 6.12 29.27
C GLY A 577 17.50 7.50 29.76
N ALA A 578 18.46 8.42 29.76
CA ALA A 578 18.28 9.77 30.28
C ALA A 578 17.11 10.49 29.59
N PHE A 579 16.39 11.32 30.34
CA PHE A 579 15.29 12.09 29.76
C PHE A 579 15.79 13.04 28.67
N ASP A 580 15.16 12.94 27.51
CA ASP A 580 15.31 13.86 26.40
C ASP A 580 13.93 14.24 25.83
N ASN A 581 13.96 15.00 24.75
CA ASN A 581 12.77 15.39 23.99
C ASN A 581 12.82 14.83 22.56
N ASP A 582 13.53 13.71 22.34
CA ASP A 582 13.66 13.07 21.05
C ASP A 582 12.51 12.08 20.80
N TRP A 583 12.45 11.54 19.58
CA TRP A 583 11.48 10.52 19.22
C TRP A 583 11.95 9.14 19.67
N HIS A 584 11.11 8.47 20.45
CA HIS A 584 11.30 7.10 20.90
C HIS A 584 10.30 6.14 20.26
N THR A 585 10.72 4.89 20.11
CA THR A 585 9.91 3.78 19.60
C THR A 585 9.73 2.72 20.67
N LEU A 586 8.47 2.32 20.87
CA LEU A 586 8.07 1.18 21.68
C LEU A 586 7.50 0.11 20.78
N GLU A 587 8.01 -1.12 20.88
CA GLU A 587 7.32 -2.31 20.39
C GLU A 587 7.11 -3.30 21.53
N LEU A 588 5.96 -3.98 21.53
CA LEU A 588 5.65 -5.07 22.44
C LEU A 588 5.36 -6.29 21.57
N ARG A 589 6.32 -7.22 21.51
CA ARG A 589 6.26 -8.39 20.63
C ARG A 589 5.67 -9.59 21.38
N PHE A 590 4.62 -10.15 20.82
CA PHE A 590 3.94 -11.34 21.30
C PHE A 590 4.34 -12.52 20.44
N ALA A 591 4.79 -13.61 21.07
CA ALA A 591 5.23 -14.81 20.34
C ALA A 591 4.08 -15.64 19.76
N GLY A 592 2.85 -15.44 20.24
CA GLY A 592 1.71 -16.29 19.87
C GLY A 592 1.71 -17.61 20.62
N ASN A 593 0.95 -18.59 20.13
CA ASN A 593 0.82 -19.91 20.74
C ASN A 593 0.43 -19.88 22.23
N ASN A 594 -0.38 -18.88 22.60
CA ASN A 594 -0.80 -18.64 23.97
C ASN A 594 0.34 -18.25 24.94
N ASP A 595 1.52 -17.88 24.43
CA ASP A 595 2.63 -17.42 25.25
C ASP A 595 2.32 -16.06 25.85
N ILE A 596 2.36 -16.00 27.19
CA ILE A 596 2.10 -14.79 27.97
C ILE A 596 3.36 -13.96 28.21
N ASN A 597 4.52 -14.35 27.66
CA ASN A 597 5.72 -13.53 27.69
C ASN A 597 5.73 -12.56 26.50
N VAL A 598 5.89 -11.28 26.82
CA VAL A 598 5.96 -10.19 25.84
C VAL A 598 7.36 -9.61 25.87
N ILE A 599 7.98 -9.45 24.71
CA ILE A 599 9.31 -8.85 24.59
C ILE A 599 9.14 -7.36 24.32
N PRO A 600 9.51 -6.47 25.26
CA PRO A 600 9.55 -5.05 25.00
C PRO A 600 10.79 -4.70 24.16
N VAL A 601 10.61 -3.89 23.13
CA VAL A 601 11.71 -3.34 22.31
C VAL A 601 11.63 -1.83 22.42
N LEU A 602 12.68 -1.23 22.98
CA LEU A 602 12.79 0.20 23.23
C LEU A 602 13.89 0.73 22.30
N ASP A 603 13.55 1.63 21.39
CA ASP A 603 14.50 2.19 20.40
C ASP A 603 15.27 1.11 19.64
N GLY A 604 14.52 0.10 19.16
CA GLY A 604 15.06 -1.05 18.43
C GLY A 604 15.81 -2.06 19.30
N THR A 605 16.01 -1.78 20.59
CA THR A 605 16.73 -2.67 21.51
C THR A 605 15.76 -3.57 22.27
N ALA A 606 15.84 -4.88 22.01
CA ALA A 606 15.04 -5.86 22.72
C ALA A 606 15.47 -5.99 24.19
N GLY A 607 14.51 -5.83 25.09
CA GLY A 607 14.67 -6.02 26.53
C GLY A 607 14.37 -7.44 26.98
N THR A 608 14.36 -7.64 28.29
CA THR A 608 14.02 -8.94 28.90
C THR A 608 12.55 -9.27 28.69
N PRO A 609 12.20 -10.51 28.27
CA PRO A 609 10.80 -10.94 28.20
C PRO A 609 10.06 -10.71 29.51
N PHE A 610 8.86 -10.12 29.42
CA PHE A 610 8.01 -9.81 30.56
C PHE A 610 6.76 -10.67 30.53
N THR A 611 6.54 -11.44 31.59
CA THR A 611 5.34 -12.28 31.74
C THR A 611 4.14 -11.43 32.11
N LEU A 612 3.09 -11.46 31.28
CA LEU A 612 1.83 -10.76 31.51
C LEU A 612 1.17 -11.21 32.81
N LYS A 613 0.48 -10.26 33.45
CA LYS A 613 -0.26 -10.46 34.70
C LYS A 613 -1.61 -9.78 34.60
N LYS A 614 -2.56 -10.22 35.43
CA LYS A 614 -3.79 -9.46 35.64
C LYS A 614 -3.45 -8.13 36.28
N THR A 615 -4.19 -7.06 35.97
CA THR A 615 -3.98 -5.72 36.53
C THR A 615 -5.29 -5.11 37.02
N ALA A 616 -5.21 -4.26 38.05
CA ALA A 616 -6.31 -3.44 38.52
C ALA A 616 -6.51 -2.16 37.68
N ALA A 617 -5.77 -1.98 36.57
CA ALA A 617 -5.93 -0.84 35.69
C ALA A 617 -7.35 -0.75 35.13
N THR A 618 -7.94 0.45 35.18
CA THR A 618 -9.28 0.71 34.65
C THR A 618 -9.24 0.83 33.14
N ALA A 619 -9.69 -0.22 32.44
CA ALA A 619 -9.85 -0.24 30.98
C ALA A 619 -11.17 -0.92 30.61
N GLU A 620 -11.69 -0.62 29.42
CA GLU A 620 -12.88 -1.28 28.86
C GLU A 620 -12.47 -2.57 28.13
N ASP A 621 -13.36 -3.56 28.11
CA ASP A 621 -13.11 -4.82 27.43
C ASP A 621 -12.99 -4.61 25.92
N ASN A 622 -11.94 -5.18 25.33
CA ASN A 622 -11.67 -5.15 23.90
C ASN A 622 -11.57 -3.73 23.31
N VAL A 623 -11.19 -2.74 24.13
CA VAL A 623 -10.95 -1.38 23.67
C VAL A 623 -9.49 -1.00 23.91
N PHE A 624 -8.74 -0.81 22.83
CA PHE A 624 -7.39 -0.29 22.91
C PHE A 624 -7.45 1.16 23.39
N THR A 625 -6.74 1.46 24.47
CA THR A 625 -6.79 2.77 25.12
C THR A 625 -5.39 3.35 25.28
N VAL A 626 -5.18 4.54 24.74
CA VAL A 626 -4.04 5.42 25.07
C VAL A 626 -4.54 6.48 26.03
N THR A 627 -3.88 6.68 27.17
CA THR A 627 -4.32 7.66 28.17
C THR A 627 -3.16 8.16 29.00
N ASP A 628 -3.23 9.38 29.52
CA ASP A 628 -2.24 9.88 30.48
C ASP A 628 -2.43 9.42 31.92
N ILE A 629 -3.39 8.52 32.17
CA ILE A 629 -3.58 7.74 33.41
C ILE A 629 -4.12 8.55 34.59
N SER A 630 -3.56 9.74 34.80
CA SER A 630 -3.73 10.52 36.02
C SER A 630 -4.56 11.78 35.78
N SER A 631 -5.28 12.23 36.81
CA SER A 631 -5.87 13.59 36.84
C SER A 631 -4.83 14.67 37.18
N ALA A 632 -3.70 14.30 37.80
CA ALA A 632 -2.57 15.18 38.08
C ALA A 632 -1.73 15.45 36.83
N ALA A 633 -0.92 16.51 36.81
CA ALA A 633 -0.13 16.91 35.63
C ALA A 633 0.71 15.76 35.06
N THR A 634 0.71 15.64 33.72
CA THR A 634 1.45 14.66 32.93
C THR A 634 2.33 15.39 31.92
N HIS A 635 3.33 14.69 31.38
CA HIS A 635 4.11 15.24 30.27
C HIS A 635 3.22 15.46 29.04
N THR A 636 3.48 16.53 28.30
CA THR A 636 2.88 16.66 26.97
C THR A 636 3.53 15.62 26.07
N THR A 637 2.70 14.87 25.35
CA THR A 637 3.14 13.74 24.54
C THR A 637 2.76 13.99 23.09
N LEU A 638 3.73 13.86 22.20
CA LEU A 638 3.52 13.76 20.77
C LEU A 638 3.46 12.29 20.40
N ILE A 639 2.45 11.90 19.62
CA ILE A 639 2.28 10.54 19.13
C ILE A 639 2.31 10.61 17.62
N GLU A 640 3.29 9.95 17.01
CA GLU A 640 3.37 9.84 15.56
C GLU A 640 2.46 8.72 15.07
N TYR A 641 2.56 7.54 15.69
CA TYR A 641 1.67 6.43 15.41
C TYR A 641 1.47 5.51 16.60
N VAL A 642 0.35 4.78 16.56
CA VAL A 642 0.11 3.58 17.35
C VAL A 642 -0.49 2.51 16.43
N THR A 643 0.10 1.32 16.40
CA THR A 643 -0.37 0.20 15.59
C THR A 643 -0.44 -1.08 16.41
N VAL A 644 -1.35 -1.96 16.00
CA VAL A 644 -1.41 -3.34 16.47
C VAL A 644 -1.47 -4.22 15.25
N GLU A 645 -0.49 -5.10 15.16
CA GLU A 645 -0.34 -6.10 14.12
C GLU A 645 -0.39 -7.48 14.75
N VAL A 646 -1.07 -8.40 14.11
CA VAL A 646 -1.28 -9.77 14.61
C VAL A 646 -0.84 -10.73 13.52
N ASN A 647 -0.10 -11.78 13.87
CA ASN A 647 0.30 -12.79 12.89
C ASN A 647 -0.94 -13.39 12.20
N ALA A 648 -0.90 -13.52 10.87
CA ALA A 648 -1.96 -14.12 10.06
C ALA A 648 -2.29 -15.52 10.59
N ALA A 649 -3.57 -15.88 10.53
CA ALA A 649 -4.00 -17.21 10.95
C ALA A 649 -3.30 -18.26 10.08
N THR A 650 -2.71 -19.28 10.71
CA THR A 650 -2.25 -20.47 9.99
C THR A 650 -3.47 -21.19 9.42
N ALA A 651 -3.47 -21.39 8.10
CA ALA A 651 -4.54 -22.06 7.36
C ALA A 651 -4.66 -23.55 7.72
#